data_AF-A0A1H4W155-F1
#
_entry.id   AF-A0A1H4W155-F1
#
_cell.length_a   1.000
_cell.length_b   1.000
_cell.length_c   1.000
_cell.angle_alpha   90.00
_cell.angle_beta   90.00
_cell.angle_gamma   90.00
#
_symmetry.space_group_name_H-M   'P 1'
#
loop_
_entity.id
_entity.type
_entity.pdbx_description
1 polymer ?
#
loop_
_entity_poly.entity_id
_entity_poly.type
_entity_poly.pdbx_seq_one_letter_code
_entity_poly.pdbx_strand_id
1 'polypeptide(L)'
;MGKVKLRLVLLAIIFTNFMYAQEGMTPREKKLIIEKYNKNSNNHQFTKLELDVIYNYLKNQDTKKIDEACSKFNKRVPTKEEIRRKKKKKKEKSSSQRNSVINTTPINLPSDARFPGEFEEIQGVFVSYPYSFTLVSNSYVEILDISEYSDGSPSYAKFFRELIDGIQQAGVKAYISIRSQTDIEILTRHFREKGTPLTNYEFLINPTDSFWTRDSGPINFYYGTDDKIGWVDLNYYDGRDDDDNLTPLWAQRFNLPYSYMPIEYEGGNMLMNGQQTLTTSDRVYDANSTYTKSQIDQMLKNSFNLDHLHVLKSLIYDGGTGHVDLYIDMLNENRFVYTKQPTEMANIPDYPDYQAVLDNIDYLSTQPSPGGANKPYTFGTVPFPTRDDGSVYDDRYEINSTNRTYSNHLIVNKTIIQPVFNNGQTGNIAGDNANLEKIRQEYPGYRIIQIDGRILEGSGGSVHCVTKEFHAENPVRFKHYSYTGEIDNCESSYPVDVVITNKSGINNATLFSRAKGSSSWNQTSMTKSENNHWSANITLTSGNSQVTEYYISATSNNNKTMTYPMTGAQGGAFTFWCTSQTDTEAPTAPTNLTASNITQTTVDLSWTSSTDNIEVTGYEIYQGSTLLGTTASITSFPVSNLTANTSYTFYVKAKDAAGNISVSSNEINVTTLTDNTNPNDCSNIPDYQEGATYSNGDRVVYENKVYERINNQWVHQFDCDVAPSDTQAPSVPSNLTASNVTQTSADLTWNASTDNVAVTGYEVYQGNTFIGSTSSITSFSVNNLIENTTYSFTVYAKDEAGNISSASNTVTIKTQAVITTPNDCSNIPAYQSGQTYFEGDQVVYNNKVYKVINGNFTHQFDCDSTPLDTEVPTAPSNLNAYDITETTLELSWNASTDNIAVLEYDIYQDDLTVGRTPEGITTFHVSNLTENTSYTFTVYAKDEAGNISGASNTITVKTQAVITAPNDCSNIAAYQSGQAYFEGDQVVYNNKVYKVINGNFTYQFDCGSTPADTQAPTAPNNLNAYDVTETTLELSWDASTDNIAVTEYDIYQGNSIVGRTPAGIRNFHVANLIESSSYSFVVYAKDEAGNISSASNVVNITTAAAATDPNDCSNIPAYQEGATYSHGDRIVYQNQVYEMSYGQWVYLFDCTASSRGTAAFETTSKVTIYPNPAESYFSIASDKPIEGTTYAIFDTNGKMLKSGKYQSYIDIQELNLISGTTYYVKFYTNNQVVEKKLIKK
;
A
#
# COMPACT_ATOMS: atom_id res chain seq x y z
N MET A 1 31.88 -13.49 -8.63
CA MET A 1 31.85 -14.51 -7.56
C MET A 1 30.54 -14.52 -6.75
N GLY A 2 29.83 -13.40 -6.56
CA GLY A 2 28.52 -13.35 -5.86
C GLY A 2 27.37 -14.11 -6.55
N LYS A 3 27.26 -14.08 -7.88
CA LYS A 3 26.21 -14.80 -8.65
C LYS A 3 26.26 -16.34 -8.54
N VAL A 4 27.39 -16.91 -8.13
CA VAL A 4 27.57 -18.36 -7.95
C VAL A 4 27.13 -18.78 -6.54
N LYS A 5 27.31 -17.92 -5.53
CA LYS A 5 26.87 -18.18 -4.15
C LYS A 5 25.35 -18.22 -4.00
N LEU A 6 24.61 -17.32 -4.67
CA LEU A 6 23.15 -17.28 -4.60
C LEU A 6 22.49 -18.50 -5.28
N ARG A 7 23.05 -18.96 -6.42
CA ARG A 7 22.63 -20.21 -7.07
C ARG A 7 22.92 -21.43 -6.19
N LEU A 8 24.01 -21.43 -5.44
CA LEU A 8 24.37 -22.54 -4.53
C LEU A 8 23.51 -22.58 -3.26
N VAL A 9 23.05 -21.43 -2.74
CA VAL A 9 22.11 -21.35 -1.61
C VAL A 9 20.71 -21.79 -2.03
N LEU A 10 20.24 -21.39 -3.22
CA LEU A 10 18.97 -21.87 -3.78
C LEU A 10 19.04 -23.38 -4.10
N LEU A 11 20.18 -23.85 -4.63
CA LEU A 11 20.46 -25.28 -4.80
C LEU A 11 20.53 -26.04 -3.48
N ALA A 12 20.98 -25.42 -2.37
CA ALA A 12 21.01 -26.01 -1.04
C ALA A 12 19.61 -26.13 -0.42
N ILE A 13 18.75 -25.14 -0.60
CA ILE A 13 17.33 -25.19 -0.19
C ILE A 13 16.59 -26.28 -0.98
N ILE A 14 16.81 -26.35 -2.30
CA ILE A 14 16.32 -27.45 -3.15
C ILE A 14 16.91 -28.78 -2.69
N PHE A 15 18.21 -28.83 -2.31
CA PHE A 15 18.88 -30.02 -1.79
C PHE A 15 18.30 -30.50 -0.46
N THR A 16 17.78 -29.61 0.39
CA THR A 16 17.22 -29.99 1.70
C THR A 16 15.93 -30.77 1.51
N ASN A 17 15.11 -30.39 0.51
CA ASN A 17 13.96 -31.17 0.06
C ASN A 17 14.36 -32.41 -0.78
N PHE A 18 15.51 -32.36 -1.49
CA PHE A 18 16.03 -33.48 -2.28
C PHE A 18 16.67 -34.60 -1.43
N MET A 19 17.20 -34.28 -0.24
CA MET A 19 17.91 -35.22 0.65
C MET A 19 16.99 -36.24 1.34
N TYR A 20 15.68 -35.96 1.40
CA TYR A 20 14.69 -36.91 1.89
C TYR A 20 14.38 -38.04 0.89
N ALA A 21 14.81 -37.92 -0.38
CA ALA A 21 14.26 -38.74 -1.47
C ALA A 21 15.22 -39.72 -2.18
N GLN A 22 16.46 -39.97 -1.73
CA GLN A 22 17.37 -40.90 -2.43
C GLN A 22 18.17 -41.85 -1.52
N GLU A 23 18.21 -43.13 -1.94
CA GLU A 23 19.08 -44.19 -1.46
C GLU A 23 20.55 -43.93 -1.90
N GLY A 24 21.51 -44.08 -0.99
CA GLY A 24 22.95 -44.02 -1.33
C GLY A 24 23.88 -43.38 -0.29
N MET A 25 23.38 -42.62 0.68
CA MET A 25 24.21 -42.10 1.80
C MET A 25 24.20 -43.06 2.99
N THR A 26 25.37 -43.25 3.63
CA THR A 26 25.42 -44.06 4.84
C THR A 26 24.72 -43.33 6.00
N PRO A 27 24.10 -44.06 6.95
CA PRO A 27 23.42 -43.45 8.10
C PRO A 27 24.31 -42.50 8.92
N ARG A 28 25.63 -42.74 8.92
CA ARG A 28 26.62 -41.92 9.62
C ARG A 28 26.84 -40.57 8.94
N GLU A 29 26.76 -40.50 7.62
CA GLU A 29 26.89 -39.26 6.85
C GLU A 29 25.62 -38.40 6.96
N LYS A 30 24.44 -39.02 6.91
CA LYS A 30 23.17 -38.33 7.16
C LYS A 30 23.13 -37.71 8.56
N LYS A 31 23.55 -38.47 9.58
CA LYS A 31 23.60 -37.99 10.97
C LYS A 31 24.59 -36.84 11.16
N LEU A 32 25.77 -36.90 10.55
CA LEU A 32 26.80 -35.85 10.68
C LEU A 32 26.37 -34.51 10.03
N ILE A 33 25.57 -34.57 8.96
CA ILE A 33 25.06 -33.40 8.24
C ILE A 33 23.87 -32.78 9.00
N ILE A 34 22.95 -33.60 9.50
CA ILE A 34 21.80 -33.15 10.30
C ILE A 34 22.26 -32.55 11.65
N GLU A 35 23.21 -33.20 12.33
CA GLU A 35 23.77 -32.69 13.61
C GLU A 35 24.58 -31.40 13.43
N LYS A 36 25.08 -31.10 12.22
CA LYS A 36 25.80 -29.85 11.92
C LYS A 36 24.90 -28.74 11.38
N TYR A 37 23.84 -29.06 10.64
CA TYR A 37 22.82 -28.11 10.19
C TYR A 37 22.06 -27.50 11.38
N ASN A 38 21.64 -28.33 12.34
CA ASN A 38 20.94 -27.88 13.54
C ASN A 38 21.82 -27.06 14.50
N LYS A 39 23.14 -27.05 14.31
CA LYS A 39 24.09 -26.32 15.18
C LYS A 39 24.48 -24.93 14.64
N ASN A 40 24.10 -24.60 13.41
CA ASN A 40 24.51 -23.37 12.70
C ASN A 40 23.33 -22.53 12.18
N SER A 41 22.10 -22.72 12.70
CA SER A 41 20.89 -22.00 12.26
C SER A 41 20.94 -20.47 12.42
N ASN A 42 21.97 -19.92 13.07
CA ASN A 42 22.11 -18.47 13.29
C ASN A 42 23.22 -17.81 12.45
N ASN A 43 23.90 -18.50 11.53
CA ASN A 43 24.86 -17.84 10.65
C ASN A 43 24.99 -18.53 9.27
N HIS A 44 24.39 -17.90 8.26
CA HIS A 44 24.31 -18.38 6.88
C HIS A 44 25.65 -18.27 6.12
N GLN A 45 26.66 -19.10 6.40
CA GLN A 45 27.79 -19.29 5.46
C GLN A 45 28.29 -20.73 5.37
N PHE A 46 28.17 -21.32 4.17
CA PHE A 46 28.88 -22.56 3.78
C PHE A 46 30.34 -22.27 3.41
N THR A 47 31.24 -23.20 3.72
CA THR A 47 32.66 -23.12 3.35
C THR A 47 32.88 -23.43 1.87
N LYS A 48 33.99 -22.94 1.30
CA LYS A 48 34.36 -23.14 -0.11
C LYS A 48 34.48 -24.62 -0.49
N LEU A 49 34.92 -25.47 0.44
CA LEU A 49 35.06 -26.91 0.23
C LEU A 49 33.69 -27.61 0.07
N GLU A 50 32.68 -27.15 0.79
CA GLU A 50 31.31 -27.71 0.73
C GLU A 50 30.63 -27.34 -0.60
N LEU A 51 30.89 -26.14 -1.10
CA LEU A 51 30.41 -25.69 -2.41
C LEU A 51 31.04 -26.48 -3.57
N ASP A 52 32.32 -26.85 -3.45
CA ASP A 52 33.03 -27.63 -4.47
C ASP A 52 32.53 -29.09 -4.53
N VAL A 53 32.09 -29.67 -3.41
CA VAL A 53 31.49 -31.02 -3.36
C VAL A 53 30.11 -31.04 -4.02
N ILE A 54 29.26 -30.05 -3.73
CA ILE A 54 27.93 -29.91 -4.33
C ILE A 54 28.03 -29.65 -5.84
N TYR A 55 28.95 -28.79 -6.26
CA TYR A 55 29.20 -28.48 -7.67
C TYR A 55 29.65 -29.71 -8.47
N ASN A 56 30.54 -30.54 -7.92
CA ASN A 56 31.02 -31.75 -8.61
C ASN A 56 29.96 -32.86 -8.68
N TYR A 57 29.03 -32.92 -7.73
CA TYR A 57 27.89 -33.84 -7.77
C TYR A 57 26.85 -33.45 -8.84
N LEU A 58 26.50 -32.16 -8.93
CA LEU A 58 25.55 -31.64 -9.91
C LEU A 58 26.07 -31.71 -11.36
N LYS A 59 27.39 -31.57 -11.55
CA LYS A 59 28.06 -31.72 -12.84
C LYS A 59 27.85 -33.10 -13.49
N ASN A 60 27.53 -34.11 -12.70
CA ASN A 60 27.35 -35.49 -13.15
C ASN A 60 25.87 -35.89 -13.37
N GLN A 61 24.91 -34.98 -13.15
CA GLN A 61 23.49 -35.24 -13.39
C GLN A 61 23.04 -34.63 -14.73
N ASP A 62 21.97 -35.17 -15.33
CA ASP A 62 21.42 -34.73 -16.62
C ASP A 62 20.79 -33.34 -16.50
N THR A 63 21.66 -32.32 -16.57
CA THR A 63 21.39 -30.88 -16.43
C THR A 63 20.21 -30.39 -17.27
N LYS A 64 19.88 -31.07 -18.37
CA LYS A 64 18.78 -30.72 -19.26
C LYS A 64 17.40 -30.87 -18.60
N LYS A 65 17.20 -31.89 -17.76
CA LYS A 65 15.92 -32.12 -17.06
C LYS A 65 15.71 -31.16 -15.90
N ILE A 66 16.81 -30.75 -15.25
CA ILE A 66 16.80 -29.76 -14.17
C ILE A 66 16.53 -28.37 -14.77
N ASP A 67 17.17 -28.02 -15.89
CA ASP A 67 16.89 -26.76 -16.60
C ASP A 67 15.46 -26.71 -17.17
N GLU A 68 14.90 -27.82 -17.65
CA GLU A 68 13.49 -27.89 -18.08
C GLU A 68 12.50 -27.76 -16.90
N ALA A 69 12.81 -28.34 -15.74
CA ALA A 69 12.01 -28.22 -14.53
C ALA A 69 12.07 -26.81 -13.93
N CYS A 70 13.26 -26.22 -13.83
CA CYS A 70 13.48 -24.84 -13.39
C CYS A 70 12.89 -23.84 -14.39
N SER A 71 12.96 -24.09 -15.70
CA SER A 71 12.31 -23.25 -16.72
C SER A 71 10.79 -23.31 -16.67
N LYS A 72 10.20 -24.42 -16.22
CA LYS A 72 8.76 -24.55 -15.99
C LYS A 72 8.32 -23.91 -14.66
N PHE A 73 9.15 -24.03 -13.62
CA PHE A 73 8.95 -23.39 -12.32
C PHE A 73 9.10 -21.86 -12.39
N ASN A 74 10.06 -21.35 -13.18
CA ASN A 74 10.34 -19.92 -13.38
C ASN A 74 9.37 -19.24 -14.37
N LYS A 75 8.32 -19.92 -14.87
CA LYS A 75 7.20 -19.28 -15.57
C LYS A 75 6.34 -18.46 -14.58
N ARG A 76 6.93 -17.62 -13.72
CA ARG A 76 6.19 -16.64 -12.91
C ARG A 76 6.67 -15.20 -13.12
N VAL A 77 7.93 -14.97 -13.51
CA VAL A 77 8.40 -13.76 -14.24
C VAL A 77 9.68 -14.15 -15.03
N PRO A 78 9.74 -14.03 -16.37
CA PRO A 78 10.97 -14.32 -17.11
C PRO A 78 12.04 -13.26 -16.85
N THR A 79 13.29 -13.67 -16.69
CA THR A 79 14.40 -12.73 -16.49
C THR A 79 14.67 -11.92 -17.76
N LYS A 80 15.18 -10.68 -17.62
CA LYS A 80 15.54 -9.77 -18.74
C LYS A 80 16.43 -10.42 -19.82
N GLU A 81 17.20 -11.46 -19.47
CA GLU A 81 18.09 -12.19 -20.39
C GLU A 81 17.37 -13.29 -21.20
N GLU A 82 16.30 -13.87 -20.65
CA GLU A 82 15.45 -14.88 -21.32
C GLU A 82 14.53 -14.23 -22.36
N ILE A 83 14.00 -13.05 -22.07
CA ILE A 83 13.21 -12.22 -23.00
C ILE A 83 14.06 -11.85 -24.23
N ARG A 84 15.31 -11.42 -24.03
CA ARG A 84 16.25 -11.11 -25.12
C ARG A 84 16.58 -12.32 -25.99
N ARG A 85 16.67 -13.53 -25.41
CA ARG A 85 16.92 -14.77 -26.17
C ARG A 85 15.72 -15.18 -27.02
N LYS A 86 14.49 -15.01 -26.51
CA LYS A 86 13.25 -15.36 -27.23
C LYS A 86 12.95 -14.40 -28.39
N LYS A 87 13.20 -13.08 -28.22
CA LYS A 87 13.03 -12.06 -29.27
C LYS A 87 13.86 -12.30 -30.55
N LYS A 88 14.94 -13.09 -30.47
CA LYS A 88 15.78 -13.42 -31.64
C LYS A 88 15.19 -14.47 -32.59
N LYS A 89 14.03 -15.07 -32.25
CA LYS A 89 13.29 -16.03 -33.08
C LYS A 89 11.90 -15.49 -33.47
N LYS A 90 11.81 -14.24 -33.94
CA LYS A 90 10.55 -13.69 -34.46
C LYS A 90 10.24 -14.34 -35.83
N LYS A 91 9.36 -15.34 -35.85
CA LYS A 91 8.52 -15.61 -37.03
C LYS A 91 7.22 -14.85 -36.75
N GLU A 92 6.82 -13.98 -37.65
CA GLU A 92 5.53 -13.30 -37.60
C GLU A 92 4.42 -14.33 -37.36
N LYS A 93 3.90 -14.41 -36.14
CA LYS A 93 2.65 -15.12 -35.86
C LYS A 93 1.54 -14.24 -36.41
N SER A 94 1.26 -14.40 -37.70
CA SER A 94 0.07 -13.84 -38.33
C SER A 94 -1.18 -14.32 -37.57
N SER A 95 -2.21 -13.48 -37.59
CA SER A 95 -3.59 -13.72 -37.14
C SER A 95 -4.23 -15.05 -37.57
N SER A 96 -3.58 -15.88 -38.38
CA SER A 96 -4.11 -17.12 -38.92
C SER A 96 -4.03 -18.35 -37.99
N GLN A 97 -3.24 -18.33 -36.91
CA GLN A 97 -3.08 -19.50 -36.00
C GLN A 97 -3.99 -19.52 -34.77
N ARG A 98 -4.76 -18.44 -34.47
CA ARG A 98 -5.65 -18.37 -33.29
C ARG A 98 -7.09 -18.89 -33.54
N ASN A 99 -7.42 -19.29 -34.76
CA ASN A 99 -8.80 -19.42 -35.27
C ASN A 99 -9.47 -20.82 -35.13
N SER A 100 -9.24 -21.60 -34.07
CA SER A 100 -9.97 -22.88 -33.91
C SER A 100 -10.96 -22.93 -32.75
N VAL A 101 -10.97 -21.96 -31.83
CA VAL A 101 -11.83 -21.98 -30.63
C VAL A 101 -12.59 -20.66 -30.38
N ILE A 102 -12.04 -19.52 -30.80
CA ILE A 102 -12.63 -18.19 -30.57
C ILE A 102 -13.46 -17.78 -31.79
N ASN A 103 -14.76 -17.61 -31.61
CA ASN A 103 -15.70 -17.27 -32.71
C ASN A 103 -15.98 -15.76 -32.82
N THR A 104 -15.44 -14.94 -31.92
CA THR A 104 -15.61 -13.48 -31.90
C THR A 104 -14.44 -12.78 -32.59
N THR A 105 -14.73 -11.85 -33.50
CA THR A 105 -13.70 -11.05 -34.18
C THR A 105 -13.48 -9.74 -33.42
N PRO A 106 -12.23 -9.30 -33.19
CA PRO A 106 -11.96 -8.03 -32.54
C PRO A 106 -12.49 -6.86 -33.37
N ILE A 107 -13.02 -5.83 -32.70
CA ILE A 107 -13.45 -4.57 -33.28
C ILE A 107 -12.34 -3.54 -33.26
N ASN A 108 -12.45 -2.50 -34.10
CA ASN A 108 -11.69 -1.28 -33.88
C ASN A 108 -12.25 -0.58 -32.64
N LEU A 109 -11.37 0.03 -31.84
CA LEU A 109 -11.78 0.82 -30.69
C LEU A 109 -12.76 1.93 -31.15
N PRO A 110 -13.95 2.04 -30.54
CA PRO A 110 -14.88 3.13 -30.83
C PRO A 110 -14.24 4.49 -30.54
N SER A 111 -14.52 5.49 -31.37
CA SER A 111 -13.93 6.84 -31.23
C SER A 111 -14.41 7.60 -30.00
N ASP A 112 -15.52 7.17 -29.39
CA ASP A 112 -16.10 7.71 -28.17
C ASP A 112 -15.79 6.82 -26.95
N ALA A 113 -14.85 5.88 -27.06
CA ALA A 113 -14.48 5.00 -25.97
C ALA A 113 -13.90 5.79 -24.77
N ARG A 114 -14.40 5.50 -23.57
CA ARG A 114 -13.92 6.07 -22.31
C ARG A 114 -13.46 4.97 -21.38
N PHE A 115 -12.26 5.12 -20.86
CA PHE A 115 -11.67 4.20 -19.89
C PHE A 115 -11.92 4.70 -18.46
N PRO A 116 -12.64 3.93 -17.61
CA PRO A 116 -12.86 4.29 -16.22
C PRO A 116 -11.61 4.10 -15.35
N GLY A 117 -11.53 4.84 -14.24
CA GLY A 117 -10.55 4.58 -13.18
C GLY A 117 -10.98 3.42 -12.27
N GLU A 118 -10.04 2.83 -11.51
CA GLU A 118 -10.35 1.75 -10.55
C GLU A 118 -11.27 2.24 -9.42
N PHE A 119 -11.18 3.51 -9.04
CA PHE A 119 -12.05 4.16 -8.05
C PHE A 119 -13.52 4.34 -8.49
N GLU A 120 -13.86 4.04 -9.75
CA GLU A 120 -15.25 4.04 -10.21
C GLU A 120 -15.99 2.76 -9.79
N GLU A 121 -17.30 2.73 -10.04
CA GLU A 121 -18.14 1.61 -9.59
C GLU A 121 -17.80 0.29 -10.29
N ILE A 122 -17.66 -0.77 -9.48
CA ILE A 122 -17.25 -2.11 -9.88
C ILE A 122 -18.39 -3.10 -9.59
N GLN A 123 -18.72 -3.96 -10.57
CA GLN A 123 -19.73 -5.03 -10.44
C GLN A 123 -19.13 -6.41 -10.17
N GLY A 124 -17.84 -6.59 -10.41
CA GLY A 124 -17.14 -7.84 -10.08
C GLY A 124 -15.63 -7.74 -10.23
N VAL A 125 -14.94 -8.78 -9.80
CA VAL A 125 -13.47 -8.87 -9.85
C VAL A 125 -13.08 -10.25 -10.38
N PHE A 126 -12.22 -10.27 -11.39
CA PHE A 126 -11.62 -11.47 -11.96
C PHE A 126 -10.36 -11.89 -11.18
N VAL A 127 -10.22 -13.19 -10.96
CA VAL A 127 -9.07 -13.82 -10.30
C VAL A 127 -8.76 -15.13 -11.00
N SER A 128 -7.49 -15.41 -11.30
CA SER A 128 -7.04 -16.70 -11.81
C SER A 128 -6.46 -17.54 -10.68
N TYR A 129 -7.06 -18.70 -10.41
CA TYR A 129 -6.66 -19.53 -9.27
C TYR A 129 -5.32 -20.27 -9.53
N PRO A 130 -4.41 -20.36 -8.54
CA PRO A 130 -3.07 -20.93 -8.74
C PRO A 130 -3.04 -22.46 -8.82
N TYR A 131 -2.07 -22.98 -9.57
CA TYR A 131 -1.71 -24.40 -9.68
C TYR A 131 -0.26 -24.62 -9.22
N SER A 132 0.02 -25.74 -8.57
CA SER A 132 1.34 -26.17 -8.11
C SER A 132 1.86 -27.35 -8.93
N PHE A 133 3.19 -27.50 -9.05
CA PHE A 133 3.79 -28.64 -9.74
C PHE A 133 4.11 -29.76 -8.76
N THR A 134 3.63 -30.96 -9.05
CA THR A 134 4.01 -32.17 -8.33
C THR A 134 4.71 -33.14 -9.26
N LEU A 135 5.78 -33.78 -8.78
CA LEU A 135 6.50 -34.80 -9.52
C LEU A 135 5.71 -36.11 -9.47
N VAL A 136 5.23 -36.56 -10.63
CA VAL A 136 4.53 -37.83 -10.80
C VAL A 136 5.28 -38.63 -11.87
N SER A 137 5.82 -39.79 -11.53
CA SER A 137 6.42 -40.72 -12.52
C SER A 137 7.58 -40.12 -13.34
N ASN A 138 8.47 -39.36 -12.70
CA ASN A 138 9.54 -38.60 -13.37
C ASN A 138 9.06 -37.52 -14.35
N SER A 139 7.80 -37.08 -14.25
CA SER A 139 7.23 -35.97 -15.00
C SER A 139 6.55 -34.99 -14.06
N TYR A 140 6.72 -33.69 -14.28
CA TYR A 140 6.01 -32.67 -13.50
C TYR A 140 4.59 -32.51 -14.04
N VAL A 141 3.60 -32.64 -13.15
CA VAL A 141 2.18 -32.40 -13.44
C VAL A 141 1.71 -31.23 -12.60
N GLU A 142 0.92 -30.33 -13.19
CA GLU A 142 0.28 -29.24 -12.47
C GLU A 142 -1.01 -29.72 -11.80
N ILE A 143 -1.18 -29.37 -10.54
CA ILE A 143 -2.38 -29.68 -9.73
C ILE A 143 -2.91 -28.40 -9.10
N LEU A 144 -4.22 -28.36 -8.83
CA LEU A 144 -4.85 -27.23 -8.16
C LEU A 144 -4.23 -27.04 -6.76
N ASP A 145 -3.83 -25.82 -6.42
CA ASP A 145 -3.20 -25.55 -5.12
C ASP A 145 -4.26 -25.31 -4.02
N ILE A 146 -4.47 -26.33 -3.19
CA ILE A 146 -5.35 -26.29 -2.01
C ILE A 146 -4.59 -26.50 -0.70
N SER A 147 -3.26 -26.41 -0.74
CA SER A 147 -2.42 -26.74 0.41
C SER A 147 -2.43 -25.59 1.42
N GLU A 148 -2.83 -25.88 2.65
CA GLU A 148 -2.76 -24.94 3.78
C GLU A 148 -2.08 -25.60 4.97
N TYR A 149 -1.23 -24.83 5.66
CA TYR A 149 -0.46 -25.30 6.80
C TYR A 149 -1.15 -24.90 8.11
N SER A 150 -1.25 -25.84 9.05
CA SER A 150 -1.89 -25.61 10.35
C SER A 150 -1.07 -24.72 11.29
N ASP A 151 0.21 -24.50 10.99
CA ASP A 151 1.12 -23.65 11.75
C ASP A 151 1.01 -22.16 11.39
N GLY A 152 0.07 -21.80 10.50
CA GLY A 152 -0.15 -20.43 10.07
C GLY A 152 0.84 -19.93 9.01
N SER A 153 1.67 -20.82 8.45
CA SER A 153 2.58 -20.48 7.35
C SER A 153 1.82 -19.97 6.12
N PRO A 154 2.38 -18.98 5.38
CA PRO A 154 1.75 -18.48 4.16
C PRO A 154 1.55 -19.60 3.12
N SER A 155 0.39 -19.60 2.46
CA SER A 155 0.13 -20.51 1.35
C SER A 155 -0.76 -19.84 0.30
N TYR A 156 -0.61 -20.27 -0.95
CA TYR A 156 -1.41 -19.72 -2.06
C TYR A 156 -2.90 -19.99 -1.84
N ALA A 157 -3.26 -21.18 -1.37
CA ALA A 157 -4.65 -21.54 -1.09
C ALA A 157 -5.28 -20.60 -0.05
N LYS A 158 -4.58 -20.32 1.06
CA LYS A 158 -5.07 -19.39 2.09
C LYS A 158 -5.24 -17.97 1.54
N PHE A 159 -4.22 -17.46 0.85
CA PHE A 159 -4.22 -16.11 0.27
C PHE A 159 -5.38 -15.92 -0.73
N PHE A 160 -5.54 -16.82 -1.70
CA PHE A 160 -6.60 -16.72 -2.70
C PHE A 160 -7.99 -16.94 -2.08
N ARG A 161 -8.11 -17.76 -1.04
CA ARG A 161 -9.34 -17.91 -0.26
C ARG A 161 -9.77 -16.62 0.42
N GLU A 162 -8.86 -15.98 1.15
CA GLU A 162 -9.12 -14.72 1.85
C GLU A 162 -9.38 -13.57 0.86
N LEU A 163 -8.66 -13.55 -0.27
CA LEU A 163 -8.88 -12.58 -1.34
C LEU A 163 -10.27 -12.71 -1.96
N ILE A 164 -10.67 -13.92 -2.34
CA ILE A 164 -11.98 -14.18 -2.94
C ILE A 164 -13.11 -13.93 -1.93
N ASP A 165 -12.91 -14.28 -0.66
CA ASP A 165 -13.83 -13.91 0.40
C ASP A 165 -13.94 -12.39 0.56
N GLY A 166 -12.81 -11.67 0.54
CA GLY A 166 -12.77 -10.21 0.58
C GLY A 166 -13.52 -9.54 -0.57
N ILE A 167 -13.41 -10.08 -1.79
CA ILE A 167 -14.17 -9.62 -2.97
C ILE A 167 -15.68 -9.78 -2.75
N GLN A 168 -16.11 -10.93 -2.24
CA GLN A 168 -17.53 -11.19 -1.96
C GLN A 168 -18.05 -10.30 -0.84
N GLN A 169 -17.25 -10.12 0.22
CA GLN A 169 -17.54 -9.19 1.29
C GLN A 169 -17.68 -7.76 0.77
N ALA A 170 -16.89 -7.34 -0.23
CA ALA A 170 -17.02 -6.03 -0.90
C ALA A 170 -18.34 -5.85 -1.67
N GLY A 171 -19.19 -6.88 -1.72
CA GLY A 171 -20.54 -6.82 -2.29
C GLY A 171 -20.57 -7.03 -3.80
N VAL A 172 -19.47 -7.49 -4.40
CA VAL A 172 -19.35 -7.71 -5.85
C VAL A 172 -19.10 -9.18 -6.16
N LYS A 173 -19.33 -9.58 -7.42
CA LYS A 173 -19.15 -10.97 -7.83
C LYS A 173 -17.67 -11.31 -8.03
N ALA A 174 -17.22 -12.44 -7.49
CA ALA A 174 -15.90 -13.01 -7.80
C ALA A 174 -15.95 -13.89 -9.05
N TYR A 175 -15.23 -13.53 -10.10
CA TYR A 175 -15.08 -14.31 -11.33
C TYR A 175 -13.78 -15.11 -11.29
N ILE A 176 -13.88 -16.43 -11.12
CA ILE A 176 -12.72 -17.27 -10.80
C ILE A 176 -12.34 -18.11 -12.02
N SER A 177 -11.20 -17.80 -12.63
CA SER A 177 -10.62 -18.60 -13.71
C SER A 177 -10.02 -19.89 -13.16
N ILE A 178 -10.42 -21.02 -13.74
CA ILE A 178 -10.06 -22.37 -13.29
C ILE A 178 -10.00 -23.33 -14.47
N ARG A 179 -9.18 -24.38 -14.42
CA ARG A 179 -8.90 -25.19 -15.63
C ARG A 179 -9.90 -26.30 -15.91
N SER A 180 -10.68 -26.75 -14.93
CA SER A 180 -11.59 -27.88 -15.11
C SER A 180 -12.80 -27.88 -14.17
N GLN A 181 -13.85 -28.62 -14.57
CA GLN A 181 -15.02 -28.85 -13.72
C GLN A 181 -14.67 -29.60 -12.43
N THR A 182 -13.69 -30.51 -12.46
CA THR A 182 -13.22 -31.24 -11.28
C THR A 182 -12.60 -30.29 -10.25
N ASP A 183 -11.81 -29.32 -10.72
CA ASP A 183 -11.16 -28.34 -9.85
C ASP A 183 -12.18 -27.44 -9.15
N ILE A 184 -13.31 -27.12 -9.82
CA ILE A 184 -14.43 -26.38 -9.22
C ILE A 184 -14.97 -27.10 -7.99
N GLU A 185 -15.20 -28.41 -8.09
CA GLU A 185 -15.74 -29.21 -6.98
C GLU A 185 -14.74 -29.29 -5.81
N ILE A 186 -13.45 -29.41 -6.13
CA ILE A 186 -12.37 -29.43 -5.13
C ILE A 186 -12.30 -28.08 -4.41
N LEU A 187 -12.25 -26.99 -5.16
CA LEU A 187 -12.11 -25.64 -4.61
C LEU A 187 -13.32 -25.24 -3.77
N THR A 188 -14.53 -25.53 -4.27
CA THR A 188 -15.78 -25.22 -3.56
C THR A 188 -15.86 -26.00 -2.25
N ARG A 189 -15.43 -27.27 -2.23
CA ARG A 189 -15.36 -28.08 -1.02
C ARG A 189 -14.35 -27.51 -0.03
N HIS A 190 -13.15 -27.17 -0.50
CA HIS A 190 -12.09 -26.56 0.31
C HIS A 190 -12.60 -25.29 1.02
N PHE A 191 -13.21 -24.37 0.28
CA PHE A 191 -13.74 -23.11 0.83
C PHE A 191 -14.82 -23.35 1.89
N ARG A 192 -15.71 -24.33 1.67
CA ARG A 192 -16.74 -24.71 2.63
C ARG A 192 -16.14 -25.31 3.91
N GLU A 193 -15.20 -26.24 3.78
CA GLU A 193 -14.52 -26.89 4.91
C GLU A 193 -13.71 -25.89 5.74
N LYS A 194 -13.23 -24.81 5.10
CA LYS A 194 -12.45 -23.73 5.71
C LYS A 194 -13.27 -22.56 6.25
N GLY A 195 -14.61 -22.65 6.20
CA GLY A 195 -15.51 -21.66 6.80
C GLY A 195 -15.71 -20.38 5.99
N THR A 196 -15.24 -20.32 4.74
CA THR A 196 -15.40 -19.17 3.83
C THR A 196 -16.10 -19.62 2.55
N PRO A 197 -17.36 -20.08 2.62
CA PRO A 197 -18.04 -20.63 1.45
C PRO A 197 -18.21 -19.58 0.35
N LEU A 198 -18.08 -20.02 -0.90
CA LEU A 198 -18.38 -19.17 -2.05
C LEU A 198 -19.90 -18.92 -2.11
N THR A 199 -20.30 -17.64 -2.14
CA THR A 199 -21.69 -17.15 -2.07
C THR A 199 -22.06 -16.22 -3.23
N ASN A 200 -21.14 -15.39 -3.73
CA ASN A 200 -21.36 -14.49 -4.86
C ASN A 200 -20.24 -14.60 -5.89
N TYR A 201 -20.30 -15.64 -6.73
CA TYR A 201 -19.19 -16.00 -7.62
C TYR A 201 -19.68 -16.59 -8.96
N GLU A 202 -18.77 -16.62 -9.94
CA GLU A 202 -18.92 -17.40 -11.18
C GLU A 202 -17.57 -18.01 -11.58
N PHE A 203 -17.56 -19.31 -11.89
CA PHE A 203 -16.37 -19.98 -12.42
C PHE A 203 -16.26 -19.83 -13.93
N LEU A 204 -15.05 -19.52 -14.40
CA LEU A 204 -14.69 -19.41 -15.80
C LEU A 204 -13.71 -20.53 -16.14
N ILE A 205 -14.17 -21.55 -16.87
CA ILE A 205 -13.33 -22.72 -17.18
C ILE A 205 -12.40 -22.40 -18.35
N ASN A 206 -11.21 -21.87 -18.05
CA ASN A 206 -10.21 -21.46 -19.02
C ASN A 206 -8.82 -21.99 -18.62
N PRO A 207 -7.97 -22.36 -19.59
CA PRO A 207 -6.55 -22.58 -19.30
C PRO A 207 -5.89 -21.25 -18.88
N THR A 208 -4.90 -21.33 -18.00
CA THR A 208 -4.10 -20.19 -17.52
C THR A 208 -2.64 -20.63 -17.41
N ASP A 209 -1.71 -19.77 -17.80
CA ASP A 209 -0.28 -19.96 -17.58
C ASP A 209 0.15 -19.39 -16.22
N SER A 210 -0.57 -18.41 -15.67
CA SER A 210 -0.29 -17.78 -14.39
C SER A 210 -1.55 -17.26 -13.68
N PHE A 211 -1.36 -16.74 -12.47
CA PHE A 211 -2.41 -16.10 -11.67
C PHE A 211 -2.36 -14.56 -11.72
N TRP A 212 -1.53 -13.98 -12.59
CA TRP A 212 -1.35 -12.53 -12.74
C TRP A 212 -2.47 -11.90 -13.57
N THR A 213 -3.70 -12.01 -13.07
CA THR A 213 -4.90 -11.58 -13.80
C THR A 213 -4.92 -10.07 -14.08
N ARG A 214 -4.23 -9.26 -13.28
CA ARG A 214 -4.07 -7.83 -13.53
C ARG A 214 -3.42 -7.55 -14.87
N ASP A 215 -2.39 -8.33 -15.21
CA ASP A 215 -1.50 -8.06 -16.33
C ASP A 215 -2.04 -8.56 -17.66
N SER A 216 -2.75 -9.69 -17.65
CA SER A 216 -3.30 -10.34 -18.85
C SER A 216 -4.82 -10.18 -19.02
N GLY A 217 -5.51 -9.70 -17.98
CA GLY A 217 -6.96 -9.51 -17.98
C GLY A 217 -7.43 -8.33 -18.86
N PRO A 218 -8.73 -8.24 -19.13
CA PRO A 218 -9.31 -7.22 -20.00
C PRO A 218 -9.24 -5.83 -19.38
N ILE A 219 -9.07 -4.80 -20.21
CA ILE A 219 -9.27 -3.40 -19.80
C ILE A 219 -10.66 -2.94 -20.23
N ASN A 220 -11.49 -2.50 -19.27
CA ASN A 220 -12.83 -2.01 -19.53
C ASN A 220 -12.83 -0.67 -20.26
N PHE A 221 -13.77 -0.50 -21.20
CA PHE A 221 -14.16 0.80 -21.72
C PHE A 221 -15.67 0.90 -21.89
N TYR A 222 -16.19 2.12 -21.73
CA TYR A 222 -17.56 2.47 -22.09
C TYR A 222 -17.58 3.08 -23.48
N TYR A 223 -18.59 2.78 -24.29
CA TYR A 223 -18.72 3.35 -25.62
C TYR A 223 -20.16 3.44 -26.11
N GLY A 224 -20.33 4.16 -27.21
CA GLY A 224 -21.59 4.32 -27.89
C GLY A 224 -22.56 5.17 -27.08
N THR A 225 -23.73 5.38 -27.67
CA THR A 225 -24.72 6.23 -27.02
C THR A 225 -25.15 5.65 -25.69
N ASP A 226 -25.18 4.33 -25.47
CA ASP A 226 -25.81 3.69 -24.30
C ASP A 226 -24.83 3.28 -23.19
N ASP A 227 -23.60 3.80 -23.18
CA ASP A 227 -22.56 3.39 -22.22
C ASP A 227 -22.36 1.86 -22.19
N LYS A 228 -22.31 1.24 -23.37
CA LYS A 228 -22.04 -0.20 -23.49
C LYS A 228 -20.62 -0.48 -23.02
N ILE A 229 -20.41 -1.65 -22.40
CA ILE A 229 -19.09 -2.10 -22.01
C ILE A 229 -18.45 -2.86 -23.18
N GLY A 230 -17.16 -2.57 -23.43
CA GLY A 230 -16.28 -3.39 -24.25
C GLY A 230 -14.93 -3.55 -23.57
N TRP A 231 -14.09 -4.43 -24.12
CA TRP A 231 -12.78 -4.75 -23.54
C TRP A 231 -11.62 -4.50 -24.49
N VAL A 232 -10.48 -4.06 -23.97
CA VAL A 232 -9.20 -4.15 -24.68
C VAL A 232 -8.50 -5.43 -24.23
N ASP A 233 -8.20 -6.27 -25.22
CA ASP A 233 -7.32 -7.42 -25.12
C ASP A 233 -5.87 -6.96 -25.17
N LEU A 234 -5.18 -7.10 -24.03
CA LEU A 234 -3.77 -6.74 -23.93
C LEU A 234 -2.93 -7.81 -24.63
N ASN A 235 -2.01 -7.37 -25.49
CA ASN A 235 -1.03 -8.25 -26.10
C ASN A 235 0.05 -8.55 -25.06
N TYR A 236 -0.11 -9.68 -24.41
CA TYR A 236 0.80 -10.16 -23.38
C TYR A 236 2.02 -10.85 -24.01
N TYR A 237 3.14 -10.95 -23.28
CA TYR A 237 4.40 -11.36 -23.89
C TYR A 237 4.45 -12.86 -24.25
N ASP A 238 5.27 -13.21 -25.26
CA ASP A 238 5.38 -14.56 -25.81
C ASP A 238 5.69 -15.67 -24.78
N GLY A 239 4.97 -16.79 -24.88
CA GLY A 239 5.13 -17.96 -24.01
C GLY A 239 4.15 -18.01 -22.83
N ARG A 240 3.13 -17.15 -22.88
CA ARG A 240 1.97 -17.04 -22.00
C ARG A 240 0.67 -17.12 -22.81
N ASP A 241 0.66 -18.00 -23.80
CA ASP A 241 -0.39 -18.05 -24.81
C ASP A 241 -1.78 -18.32 -24.17
N ASP A 242 -1.87 -19.00 -23.03
CA ASP A 242 -3.16 -19.21 -22.35
C ASP A 242 -3.63 -17.93 -21.63
N ASP A 243 -2.71 -17.20 -20.99
CA ASP A 243 -3.02 -15.91 -20.35
C ASP A 243 -3.43 -14.85 -21.39
N ASP A 244 -2.72 -14.78 -22.53
CA ASP A 244 -3.02 -13.86 -23.67
C ASP A 244 -4.38 -14.16 -24.34
N ASN A 245 -4.96 -15.34 -24.10
CA ASN A 245 -6.27 -15.71 -24.66
C ASN A 245 -7.43 -15.52 -23.67
N LEU A 246 -7.19 -15.06 -22.43
CA LEU A 246 -8.24 -14.90 -21.43
C LEU A 246 -9.29 -13.88 -21.86
N THR A 247 -8.87 -12.70 -22.32
CA THR A 247 -9.79 -11.62 -22.70
C THR A 247 -10.72 -12.03 -23.85
N PRO A 248 -10.27 -12.60 -24.97
CA PRO A 248 -11.15 -13.09 -26.03
C PRO A 248 -12.14 -14.17 -25.55
N LEU A 249 -11.69 -15.12 -24.72
CA LEU A 249 -12.54 -16.19 -24.18
C LEU A 249 -13.63 -15.64 -23.27
N TRP A 250 -13.28 -14.70 -22.38
CA TRP A 250 -14.25 -14.04 -21.54
C TRP A 250 -15.18 -13.15 -22.37
N ALA A 251 -14.68 -12.41 -23.35
CA ALA A 251 -15.50 -11.52 -24.18
C ALA A 251 -16.61 -12.32 -24.90
N GLN A 252 -16.27 -13.50 -25.43
CA GLN A 252 -17.24 -14.42 -25.99
C GLN A 252 -18.27 -14.91 -24.95
N ARG A 253 -17.83 -15.21 -23.71
CA ARG A 253 -18.69 -15.68 -22.62
C ARG A 253 -19.69 -14.61 -22.16
N PHE A 254 -19.24 -13.37 -22.03
CA PHE A 254 -20.06 -12.22 -21.60
C PHE A 254 -20.78 -11.53 -22.76
N ASN A 255 -20.56 -11.98 -24.01
CA ASN A 255 -21.10 -11.36 -25.22
C ASN A 255 -20.73 -9.87 -25.31
N LEU A 256 -19.46 -9.55 -25.01
CA LEU A 256 -18.90 -8.21 -25.08
C LEU A 256 -18.02 -8.08 -26.32
N PRO A 257 -18.02 -6.93 -27.00
CA PRO A 257 -17.02 -6.65 -28.02
C PRO A 257 -15.66 -6.42 -27.37
N TYR A 258 -14.60 -6.71 -28.11
CA TYR A 258 -13.25 -6.40 -27.67
C TYR A 258 -12.39 -5.86 -28.81
N SER A 259 -11.40 -5.03 -28.48
CA SER A 259 -10.35 -4.53 -29.40
C SER A 259 -8.98 -5.06 -28.97
N TYR A 260 -7.99 -5.02 -29.86
CA TYR A 260 -6.67 -5.58 -29.61
C TYR A 260 -5.61 -4.49 -29.37
N MET A 261 -4.73 -4.71 -28.40
CA MET A 261 -3.57 -3.87 -28.13
C MET A 261 -2.41 -4.17 -29.11
N PRO A 262 -1.95 -3.22 -29.94
CA PRO A 262 -0.98 -3.50 -31.01
C PRO A 262 0.46 -3.76 -30.53
N ILE A 263 0.76 -3.54 -29.26
CA ILE A 263 2.10 -3.61 -28.65
C ILE A 263 2.07 -4.42 -27.36
N GLU A 264 3.21 -4.97 -26.94
CA GLU A 264 3.35 -5.67 -25.66
C GLU A 264 2.98 -4.73 -24.52
N TYR A 265 2.00 -5.07 -23.69
CA TYR A 265 1.57 -4.21 -22.59
C TYR A 265 0.92 -5.00 -21.46
N GLU A 266 1.21 -4.61 -20.22
CA GLU A 266 0.74 -5.27 -19.00
C GLU A 266 -0.17 -4.34 -18.19
N GLY A 267 -1.28 -4.87 -17.69
CA GLY A 267 -2.27 -4.12 -16.91
C GLY A 267 -1.83 -3.65 -15.52
N GLY A 268 -0.74 -4.16 -14.94
CA GLY A 268 -0.14 -3.58 -13.73
C GLY A 268 0.64 -2.29 -14.01
N ASN A 269 0.99 -2.03 -15.27
CA ASN A 269 1.69 -0.82 -15.70
C ASN A 269 0.74 0.28 -16.20
N MET A 270 -0.49 0.35 -15.66
CA MET A 270 -1.45 1.41 -15.99
C MET A 270 -2.18 1.95 -14.77
N LEU A 271 -2.42 3.26 -14.77
CA LEU A 271 -3.42 3.92 -13.93
C LEU A 271 -4.26 4.83 -14.82
N MET A 272 -5.57 4.57 -14.87
CA MET A 272 -6.54 5.39 -15.61
C MET A 272 -7.23 6.35 -14.64
N ASN A 273 -7.33 7.62 -15.00
CA ASN A 273 -8.00 8.61 -14.15
C ASN A 273 -9.49 8.82 -14.48
N GLY A 274 -10.07 8.02 -15.37
CA GLY A 274 -11.46 8.21 -15.83
C GLY A 274 -11.69 9.38 -16.79
N GLN A 275 -10.64 10.11 -17.18
CA GLN A 275 -10.70 11.32 -18.03
C GLN A 275 -9.65 11.29 -19.16
N GLN A 276 -9.66 10.21 -19.96
CA GLN A 276 -8.81 10.04 -21.15
C GLN A 276 -7.31 10.27 -20.84
N THR A 277 -6.87 9.90 -19.64
CA THR A 277 -5.48 10.04 -19.20
C THR A 277 -4.97 8.75 -18.60
N LEU A 278 -3.80 8.34 -19.09
CA LEU A 278 -3.09 7.14 -18.67
C LEU A 278 -1.76 7.54 -18.03
N THR A 279 -1.49 7.00 -16.85
CA THR A 279 -0.15 7.00 -16.24
C THR A 279 0.45 5.60 -16.35
N THR A 280 1.65 5.51 -16.92
CA THR A 280 2.40 4.27 -17.18
C THR A 280 3.88 4.51 -16.88
N SER A 281 4.72 3.47 -16.85
CA SER A 281 6.18 3.64 -16.81
C SER A 281 6.86 3.46 -18.17
N ASP A 282 8.12 3.89 -18.26
CA ASP A 282 9.01 3.71 -19.40
C ASP A 282 9.36 2.25 -19.72
N ARG A 283 8.94 1.29 -18.87
CA ARG A 283 8.96 -0.15 -19.12
C ARG A 283 8.32 -0.52 -20.45
N VAL A 284 7.28 0.22 -20.87
CA VAL A 284 6.58 0.00 -22.15
C VAL A 284 7.52 0.18 -23.35
N TYR A 285 8.53 1.05 -23.25
CA TYR A 285 9.51 1.26 -24.31
C TYR A 285 10.48 0.08 -24.43
N ASP A 286 10.91 -0.48 -23.29
CA ASP A 286 11.79 -1.65 -23.26
C ASP A 286 11.09 -2.91 -23.78
N ALA A 287 9.80 -3.08 -23.45
CA ALA A 287 8.97 -4.15 -23.98
C ALA A 287 8.85 -4.05 -25.52
N ASN A 288 8.77 -2.83 -26.06
CA ASN A 288 8.46 -2.58 -27.46
C ASN A 288 9.60 -1.95 -28.27
N SER A 289 10.84 -2.30 -27.95
CA SER A 289 12.07 -1.70 -28.50
C SER A 289 12.23 -1.75 -30.03
N THR A 290 11.32 -2.40 -30.76
CA THR A 290 11.26 -2.39 -32.23
C THR A 290 10.63 -1.11 -32.79
N TYR A 291 9.91 -0.34 -31.97
CA TYR A 291 9.27 0.92 -32.32
C TYR A 291 9.98 2.09 -31.64
N THR A 292 9.82 3.31 -32.18
CA THR A 292 10.29 4.51 -31.50
C THR A 292 9.35 4.88 -30.34
N LYS A 293 9.82 5.65 -29.36
CA LYS A 293 8.99 6.12 -28.23
C LYS A 293 7.72 6.83 -28.73
N SER A 294 7.85 7.74 -29.70
CA SER A 294 6.71 8.46 -30.29
C SER A 294 5.69 7.54 -30.98
N GLN A 295 6.14 6.45 -31.62
CA GLN A 295 5.22 5.46 -32.19
C GLN A 295 4.45 4.70 -31.09
N ILE A 296 5.15 4.34 -30.01
CA ILE A 296 4.56 3.65 -28.85
C ILE A 296 3.55 4.57 -28.17
N ASP A 297 3.90 5.83 -27.91
CA ASP A 297 3.00 6.84 -27.33
C ASP A 297 1.73 7.00 -28.17
N GLN A 298 1.86 7.06 -29.50
CA GLN A 298 0.71 7.18 -30.40
C GLN A 298 -0.15 5.90 -30.39
N MET A 299 0.46 4.72 -30.32
CA MET A 299 -0.26 3.45 -30.20
C MET A 299 -1.02 3.36 -28.88
N LEU A 300 -0.45 3.80 -27.76
CA LEU A 300 -1.13 3.89 -26.47
C LEU A 300 -2.32 4.86 -26.55
N LYS A 301 -2.10 6.08 -27.06
CA LYS A 301 -3.16 7.08 -27.22
C LYS A 301 -4.31 6.59 -28.07
N ASN A 302 -4.02 5.88 -29.16
CA ASN A 302 -5.06 5.33 -30.03
C ASN A 302 -5.79 4.13 -29.41
N SER A 303 -5.07 3.27 -28.66
CA SER A 303 -5.64 2.04 -28.09
C SER A 303 -6.48 2.31 -26.84
N PHE A 304 -6.29 3.46 -26.21
CA PHE A 304 -7.02 3.88 -25.01
C PHE A 304 -7.77 5.22 -25.16
N ASN A 305 -7.88 5.75 -26.38
CA ASN A 305 -8.52 7.03 -26.67
C ASN A 305 -8.10 8.16 -25.71
N LEU A 306 -6.80 8.44 -25.65
CA LEU A 306 -6.21 9.33 -24.64
C LEU A 306 -5.94 10.74 -25.17
N ASP A 307 -6.27 11.74 -24.35
CA ASP A 307 -5.82 13.12 -24.52
C ASP A 307 -4.42 13.31 -23.92
N HIS A 308 -4.18 12.69 -22.75
CA HIS A 308 -2.92 12.83 -22.02
C HIS A 308 -2.30 11.46 -21.70
N LEU A 309 -0.96 11.43 -21.71
CA LEU A 309 -0.17 10.25 -21.41
C LEU A 309 1.01 10.68 -20.54
N HIS A 310 1.09 10.14 -19.32
CA HIS A 310 2.19 10.32 -18.40
C HIS A 310 3.06 9.06 -18.41
N VAL A 311 4.34 9.21 -18.74
CA VAL A 311 5.31 8.09 -18.76
C VAL A 311 6.39 8.34 -17.71
N LEU A 312 6.27 7.60 -16.61
CA LEU A 312 7.13 7.68 -15.43
C LEU A 312 8.40 6.84 -15.60
N LYS A 313 9.43 7.10 -14.79
CA LYS A 313 10.60 6.21 -14.68
C LYS A 313 10.19 4.91 -14.02
N SER A 314 10.54 3.77 -14.60
CA SER A 314 10.34 2.45 -13.97
C SER A 314 11.27 2.24 -12.77
N LEU A 315 10.77 1.51 -11.78
CA LEU A 315 11.57 1.03 -10.65
C LEU A 315 12.33 -0.23 -11.06
N ILE A 316 13.56 -0.40 -10.56
CA ILE A 316 14.46 -1.50 -10.94
C ILE A 316 14.38 -2.65 -9.94
N TYR A 317 14.12 -2.35 -8.68
CA TYR A 317 14.13 -3.27 -7.54
C TYR A 317 12.72 -3.58 -7.01
N ASP A 318 11.72 -3.48 -7.88
CA ASP A 318 10.31 -3.80 -7.64
C ASP A 318 9.96 -5.27 -7.91
N GLY A 319 10.97 -6.16 -8.00
CA GLY A 319 10.81 -7.50 -8.57
C GLY A 319 11.13 -7.55 -10.07
N GLY A 320 11.45 -6.41 -10.69
CA GLY A 320 11.90 -6.29 -12.07
C GLY A 320 10.77 -6.15 -13.09
N THR A 321 9.56 -5.83 -12.65
CA THR A 321 8.38 -5.61 -13.50
C THR A 321 8.44 -4.22 -14.13
N GLY A 322 8.86 -3.21 -13.36
CA GLY A 322 8.82 -1.81 -13.73
C GLY A 322 7.40 -1.22 -13.67
N HIS A 323 6.49 -1.83 -12.92
CA HIS A 323 5.08 -1.44 -12.90
C HIS A 323 4.82 -0.23 -11.99
N VAL A 324 3.82 0.58 -12.35
CA VAL A 324 3.41 1.74 -11.54
C VAL A 324 2.58 1.32 -10.32
N ASP A 325 1.78 0.25 -10.43
CA ASP A 325 0.90 -0.23 -9.36
C ASP A 325 1.65 -0.74 -8.11
N LEU A 326 2.96 -0.95 -8.19
CA LEU A 326 3.78 -1.38 -7.07
C LEU A 326 4.14 -0.25 -6.11
N TYR A 327 3.94 1.02 -6.48
CA TYR A 327 4.28 2.14 -5.59
C TYR A 327 3.33 3.33 -5.65
N ILE A 328 2.39 3.38 -6.58
CA ILE A 328 1.45 4.50 -6.71
C ILE A 328 0.09 4.00 -7.24
N ASP A 329 -0.99 4.59 -6.73
CA ASP A 329 -2.37 4.35 -7.15
C ASP A 329 -3.18 5.66 -7.18
N MET A 330 -4.41 5.65 -7.70
CA MET A 330 -5.31 6.81 -7.82
C MET A 330 -6.57 6.65 -6.94
N LEU A 331 -6.77 7.59 -6.02
CA LEU A 331 -7.99 7.64 -5.20
C LEU A 331 -9.18 8.24 -5.96
N ASN A 332 -8.90 9.17 -6.88
CA ASN A 332 -9.88 9.80 -7.76
C ASN A 332 -9.16 10.42 -8.97
N GLU A 333 -9.90 11.10 -9.85
CA GLU A 333 -9.37 11.64 -11.12
C GLU A 333 -8.19 12.61 -10.96
N ASN A 334 -8.02 13.21 -9.77
CA ASN A 334 -7.08 14.31 -9.50
C ASN A 334 -6.13 14.02 -8.31
N ARG A 335 -6.21 12.84 -7.68
CA ARG A 335 -5.44 12.51 -6.48
C ARG A 335 -4.77 11.14 -6.56
N PHE A 336 -3.45 11.14 -6.45
CA PHE A 336 -2.64 9.93 -6.31
C PHE A 336 -2.37 9.62 -4.83
N VAL A 337 -2.15 8.36 -4.51
CA VAL A 337 -1.59 7.90 -3.23
C VAL A 337 -0.37 7.03 -3.55
N TYR A 338 0.79 7.33 -2.96
CA TYR A 338 2.03 6.61 -3.26
C TYR A 338 2.76 6.12 -2.02
N THR A 339 3.57 5.08 -2.19
CA THR A 339 4.44 4.54 -1.15
C THR A 339 5.62 5.48 -0.91
N LYS A 340 5.63 6.18 0.23
CA LYS A 340 6.72 7.06 0.62
C LYS A 340 7.87 6.25 1.23
N GLN A 341 8.99 6.22 0.51
CA GLN A 341 10.22 5.59 0.97
C GLN A 341 10.89 6.41 2.10
N PRO A 342 11.37 5.77 3.18
CA PRO A 342 12.19 6.42 4.20
C PRO A 342 13.44 7.07 3.61
N THR A 343 13.84 8.22 4.14
CA THR A 343 15.01 8.98 3.66
C THR A 343 16.32 8.19 3.75
N GLU A 344 16.39 7.22 4.65
CA GLU A 344 17.50 6.30 4.87
C GLU A 344 17.80 5.46 3.63
N MET A 345 16.78 5.18 2.80
CA MET A 345 16.93 4.42 1.56
C MET A 345 17.78 5.16 0.52
N ALA A 346 17.88 6.49 0.62
CA ALA A 346 18.79 7.30 -0.21
C ALA A 346 20.27 6.92 -0.01
N ASN A 347 20.62 6.34 1.15
CA ASN A 347 21.99 5.96 1.49
C ASN A 347 22.36 4.54 1.01
N ILE A 348 21.40 3.78 0.46
CA ILE A 348 21.66 2.42 -0.03
C ILE A 348 22.52 2.51 -1.29
N PRO A 349 23.73 1.91 -1.32
CA PRO A 349 24.60 1.99 -2.48
C PRO A 349 23.94 1.41 -3.74
N ASP A 350 24.03 2.12 -4.85
CA ASP A 350 23.46 1.75 -6.16
C ASP A 350 21.94 1.46 -6.15
N TYR A 351 21.15 2.16 -5.33
CA TYR A 351 19.69 2.05 -5.30
C TYR A 351 19.03 3.28 -5.96
N PRO A 352 18.70 3.24 -7.26
CA PRO A 352 18.18 4.40 -8.00
C PRO A 352 16.67 4.63 -7.78
N ASP A 353 15.95 3.66 -7.23
CA ASP A 353 14.48 3.70 -7.12
C ASP A 353 14.01 4.81 -6.17
N TYR A 354 14.77 5.11 -5.12
CA TYR A 354 14.47 6.23 -4.21
C TYR A 354 14.35 7.56 -4.98
N GLN A 355 15.35 7.87 -5.80
CA GLN A 355 15.31 9.09 -6.62
C GLN A 355 14.26 8.99 -7.72
N ALA A 356 14.05 7.81 -8.31
CA ALA A 356 13.03 7.63 -9.34
C ALA A 356 11.62 7.93 -8.82
N VAL A 357 11.28 7.49 -7.60
CA VAL A 357 9.99 7.82 -6.96
C VAL A 357 9.87 9.33 -6.79
N LEU A 358 10.87 10.01 -6.23
CA LEU A 358 10.84 11.47 -6.04
C LEU A 358 10.67 12.22 -7.37
N ASP A 359 11.43 11.85 -8.40
CA ASP A 359 11.36 12.45 -9.72
C ASP A 359 9.99 12.24 -10.38
N ASN A 360 9.39 11.06 -10.19
CA ASN A 360 8.07 10.75 -10.73
C ASN A 360 6.97 11.57 -10.06
N ILE A 361 7.03 11.73 -8.73
CA ILE A 361 6.07 12.55 -7.98
C ILE A 361 6.24 14.04 -8.32
N ASP A 362 7.49 14.54 -8.39
CA ASP A 362 7.78 15.91 -8.81
C ASP A 362 7.21 16.18 -10.22
N TYR A 363 7.49 15.29 -11.18
CA TYR A 363 6.93 15.39 -12.52
C TYR A 363 5.40 15.48 -12.50
N LEU A 364 4.71 14.54 -11.85
CA LEU A 364 3.23 14.54 -11.78
C LEU A 364 2.67 15.78 -11.08
N SER A 365 3.35 16.29 -10.05
CA SER A 365 2.92 17.48 -9.30
C SER A 365 2.91 18.76 -10.14
N THR A 366 3.71 18.79 -11.22
CA THR A 366 3.73 19.91 -12.17
C THR A 366 2.74 19.73 -13.33
N GLN A 367 2.14 18.55 -13.48
CA GLN A 367 1.21 18.28 -14.59
C GLN A 367 -0.19 18.80 -14.26
N PRO A 368 -0.88 19.46 -15.21
CA PRO A 368 -2.26 19.86 -15.03
C PRO A 368 -3.14 18.61 -15.02
N SER A 369 -3.99 18.52 -13.99
CA SER A 369 -4.97 17.45 -13.89
C SER A 369 -6.14 17.69 -14.86
N PRO A 370 -6.49 16.72 -15.73
CA PRO A 370 -7.61 16.84 -16.65
C PRO A 370 -8.91 17.12 -15.89
N GLY A 371 -9.61 18.19 -16.26
CA GLY A 371 -10.86 18.57 -15.58
C GLY A 371 -10.70 19.47 -14.35
N GLY A 372 -9.46 19.75 -13.92
CA GLY A 372 -9.16 20.60 -12.77
C GLY A 372 -9.00 22.09 -13.05
N ALA A 373 -9.52 22.62 -14.17
CA ALA A 373 -9.30 24.00 -14.59
C ALA A 373 -7.80 24.42 -14.59
N ASN A 374 -6.92 23.53 -15.09
CA ASN A 374 -5.45 23.66 -15.10
C ASN A 374 -4.76 23.59 -13.74
N LYS A 375 -5.42 23.09 -12.69
CA LYS A 375 -4.78 22.83 -11.40
C LYS A 375 -3.96 21.53 -11.41
N PRO A 376 -2.89 21.43 -10.60
CA PRO A 376 -2.06 20.23 -10.53
C PRO A 376 -2.76 19.05 -9.84
N TYR A 377 -2.22 17.85 -10.02
CA TYR A 377 -2.59 16.67 -9.23
C TYR A 377 -2.23 16.87 -7.75
N THR A 378 -3.01 16.24 -6.87
CA THR A 378 -2.73 16.19 -5.43
C THR A 378 -2.24 14.81 -5.01
N PHE A 379 -1.57 14.73 -3.86
CA PHE A 379 -0.93 13.49 -3.40
C PHE A 379 -1.28 13.16 -1.95
N GLY A 380 -1.46 11.87 -1.71
CA GLY A 380 -1.42 11.21 -0.40
C GLY A 380 -0.25 10.25 -0.33
N THR A 381 0.05 9.74 0.86
CA THR A 381 1.17 8.79 1.04
C THR A 381 0.81 7.64 1.93
N VAL A 382 1.35 6.46 1.66
CA VAL A 382 1.39 5.33 2.61
C VAL A 382 2.85 5.00 2.93
N PRO A 383 3.16 4.44 4.11
CA PRO A 383 4.54 4.10 4.46
C PRO A 383 5.12 3.02 3.53
N PHE A 384 6.44 2.94 3.45
CA PHE A 384 7.12 1.80 2.83
C PHE A 384 7.14 0.61 3.80
N PRO A 385 6.77 -0.62 3.38
CA PRO A 385 6.86 -1.79 4.25
C PRO A 385 8.31 -2.04 4.67
N THR A 386 8.54 -2.29 5.96
CA THR A 386 9.87 -2.60 6.51
C THR A 386 10.06 -4.10 6.72
N ARG A 387 11.25 -4.49 7.22
CA ARG A 387 11.53 -5.88 7.61
C ARG A 387 10.61 -6.33 8.75
N ASP A 388 10.57 -7.64 8.99
CA ASP A 388 9.77 -8.25 10.07
C ASP A 388 10.12 -7.72 11.47
N ASP A 389 11.37 -7.29 11.68
CA ASP A 389 11.83 -6.67 12.93
C ASP A 389 11.57 -5.16 13.00
N GLY A 390 10.92 -4.58 11.98
CA GLY A 390 10.62 -3.16 11.87
C GLY A 390 11.72 -2.30 11.24
N SER A 391 12.91 -2.84 11.02
CA SER A 391 14.04 -2.07 10.49
C SER A 391 13.88 -1.72 9.00
N VAL A 392 14.33 -0.53 8.61
CA VAL A 392 14.40 -0.10 7.21
C VAL A 392 15.47 -0.92 6.48
N TYR A 393 15.20 -1.28 5.23
CA TYR A 393 16.15 -1.99 4.40
C TYR A 393 17.44 -1.18 4.17
N ASP A 394 18.58 -1.87 4.20
CA ASP A 394 19.92 -1.32 3.94
C ASP A 394 20.63 -2.01 2.76
N ASP A 395 20.00 -3.03 2.17
CA ASP A 395 20.51 -3.78 1.01
C ASP A 395 19.47 -3.87 -0.12
N ARG A 396 19.88 -3.44 -1.32
CA ARG A 396 19.04 -3.42 -2.52
C ARG A 396 18.63 -4.81 -3.03
N TYR A 397 19.44 -5.85 -2.79
CA TYR A 397 19.08 -7.20 -3.21
C TYR A 397 18.00 -7.77 -2.31
N GLU A 398 18.05 -7.45 -1.01
CA GLU A 398 17.00 -7.81 -0.07
C GLU A 398 15.67 -7.14 -0.42
N ILE A 399 15.67 -5.83 -0.69
CA ILE A 399 14.48 -5.08 -1.15
C ILE A 399 13.86 -5.79 -2.36
N ASN A 400 14.68 -6.12 -3.36
CA ASN A 400 14.18 -6.78 -4.58
C ASN A 400 13.77 -8.24 -4.38
N SER A 401 14.30 -8.91 -3.36
CA SER A 401 13.92 -10.27 -3.02
C SER A 401 12.64 -10.36 -2.20
N THR A 402 12.26 -9.28 -1.52
CA THR A 402 11.04 -9.21 -0.70
C THR A 402 9.91 -8.50 -1.44
N ASN A 403 10.22 -7.39 -2.12
CA ASN A 403 9.33 -6.56 -2.95
C ASN A 403 7.95 -6.28 -2.35
N ARG A 404 7.92 -6.07 -1.03
CA ARG A 404 6.72 -5.68 -0.28
C ARG A 404 6.20 -4.34 -0.76
N THR A 405 4.88 -4.23 -0.90
CA THR A 405 4.20 -2.98 -1.27
C THR A 405 2.81 -2.88 -0.65
N TYR A 406 2.54 -1.76 0.03
CA TYR A 406 1.22 -1.44 0.56
C TYR A 406 0.30 -0.76 -0.46
N SER A 407 0.86 -0.05 -1.45
CA SER A 407 0.08 0.63 -2.48
C SER A 407 -0.55 -0.35 -3.49
N ASN A 408 -0.09 -1.60 -3.53
CA ASN A 408 -0.64 -2.63 -4.41
C ASN A 408 -1.91 -3.30 -3.81
N HIS A 409 -2.83 -2.47 -3.32
CA HIS A 409 -4.16 -2.85 -2.84
C HIS A 409 -5.19 -2.81 -3.99
N LEU A 410 -6.37 -3.37 -3.75
CA LEU A 410 -7.50 -3.29 -4.70
C LEU A 410 -8.60 -2.40 -4.13
N ILE A 411 -9.07 -1.44 -4.92
CA ILE A 411 -10.24 -0.62 -4.61
C ILE A 411 -11.49 -1.30 -5.19
N VAL A 412 -12.46 -1.63 -4.35
CA VAL A 412 -13.75 -2.21 -4.77
C VAL A 412 -14.88 -1.44 -4.13
N ASN A 413 -15.47 -0.52 -4.89
CA ASN A 413 -16.54 0.37 -4.44
C ASN A 413 -16.14 1.11 -3.13
N LYS A 414 -16.72 0.72 -1.98
CA LYS A 414 -16.45 1.32 -0.66
C LYS A 414 -15.52 0.46 0.22
N THR A 415 -14.77 -0.45 -0.40
CA THR A 415 -13.87 -1.38 0.29
C THR A 415 -12.46 -1.30 -0.30
N ILE A 416 -11.44 -1.27 0.55
CA ILE A 416 -10.03 -1.46 0.19
C ILE A 416 -9.63 -2.86 0.62
N ILE A 417 -9.19 -3.69 -0.32
CA ILE A 417 -8.57 -4.98 -0.02
C ILE A 417 -7.06 -4.74 0.07
N GLN A 418 -6.57 -4.59 1.30
CA GLN A 418 -5.24 -4.12 1.65
C GLN A 418 -4.29 -5.29 1.90
N PRO A 419 -3.15 -5.38 1.19
CA PRO A 419 -2.09 -6.29 1.58
C PRO A 419 -1.46 -5.87 2.91
N VAL A 420 -1.19 -6.87 3.76
CA VAL A 420 -0.39 -6.77 4.98
C VAL A 420 0.74 -7.81 4.92
N PHE A 421 1.83 -7.60 5.65
CA PHE A 421 2.97 -8.50 5.70
C PHE A 421 3.15 -9.13 7.09
N ASN A 422 2.03 -9.54 7.69
CA ASN A 422 1.95 -10.27 8.95
C ASN A 422 0.72 -11.20 8.98
N ASN A 423 0.72 -12.19 9.87
CA ASN A 423 -0.45 -13.05 10.17
C ASN A 423 -0.94 -12.94 11.62
N GLY A 424 -0.57 -11.88 12.34
CA GLY A 424 -0.84 -11.71 13.77
C GLY A 424 0.08 -12.51 14.70
N GLN A 425 0.96 -13.36 14.17
CA GLN A 425 1.95 -14.11 14.95
C GLN A 425 3.39 -13.81 14.53
N THR A 426 3.62 -13.68 13.22
CA THR A 426 4.91 -13.39 12.59
C THR A 426 4.75 -12.30 11.54
N GLY A 427 5.85 -11.64 11.17
CA GLY A 427 5.84 -10.44 10.33
C GLY A 427 5.82 -9.15 11.14
N ASN A 428 5.85 -8.00 10.46
CA ASN A 428 5.89 -6.69 11.12
C ASN A 428 4.48 -6.15 11.41
N ILE A 429 3.88 -6.65 12.49
CA ILE A 429 2.53 -6.24 12.94
C ILE A 429 2.45 -4.73 13.19
N ALA A 430 3.48 -4.12 13.78
CA ALA A 430 3.48 -2.69 14.09
C ALA A 430 3.53 -1.83 12.82
N GLY A 431 4.36 -2.20 11.84
CA GLY A 431 4.43 -1.53 10.54
C GLY A 431 3.14 -1.67 9.75
N ASP A 432 2.54 -2.85 9.75
CA ASP A 432 1.23 -3.07 9.10
C ASP A 432 0.13 -2.25 9.78
N ASN A 433 0.09 -2.16 11.11
CA ASN A 433 -0.86 -1.32 11.83
C ASN A 433 -0.68 0.17 11.52
N ALA A 434 0.57 0.65 11.46
CA ALA A 434 0.88 2.02 11.06
C ALA A 434 0.44 2.31 9.61
N ASN A 435 0.63 1.34 8.71
CA ASN A 435 0.11 1.44 7.34
C ASN A 435 -1.41 1.48 7.31
N LEU A 436 -2.09 0.60 8.04
CA LEU A 436 -3.56 0.57 8.08
C LEU A 436 -4.13 1.88 8.61
N GLU A 437 -3.49 2.50 9.59
CA GLU A 437 -3.87 3.84 10.05
C GLU A 437 -3.71 4.87 8.93
N LYS A 438 -2.59 4.83 8.21
CA LYS A 438 -2.39 5.75 7.09
C LYS A 438 -3.39 5.50 5.94
N ILE A 439 -3.75 4.24 5.67
CA ILE A 439 -4.81 3.89 4.72
C ILE A 439 -6.16 4.46 5.18
N ARG A 440 -6.53 4.40 6.46
CA ARG A 440 -7.78 5.01 6.96
C ARG A 440 -7.80 6.53 6.76
N GLN A 441 -6.65 7.20 6.87
CA GLN A 441 -6.53 8.64 6.65
C GLN A 441 -6.63 9.00 5.16
N GLU A 442 -5.97 8.25 4.28
CA GLU A 442 -5.96 8.52 2.85
C GLU A 442 -7.25 8.06 2.14
N TYR A 443 -7.91 7.01 2.65
CA TYR A 443 -9.15 6.42 2.12
C TYR A 443 -10.29 6.51 3.16
N PRO A 444 -10.70 7.71 3.59
CA PRO A 444 -11.62 7.84 4.70
C PRO A 444 -13.02 7.31 4.36
N GLY A 445 -13.59 6.58 5.33
CA GLY A 445 -14.89 5.92 5.20
C GLY A 445 -14.91 4.62 4.39
N TYR A 446 -13.77 4.20 3.84
CA TYR A 446 -13.67 2.89 3.21
C TYR A 446 -13.55 1.80 4.28
N ARG A 447 -14.18 0.66 4.04
CA ARG A 447 -13.92 -0.54 4.84
C ARG A 447 -12.62 -1.19 4.37
N ILE A 448 -11.79 -1.62 5.31
CA ILE A 448 -10.51 -2.25 5.00
C ILE A 448 -10.59 -3.76 5.27
N ILE A 449 -10.26 -4.56 4.27
CA ILE A 449 -10.09 -6.02 4.38
C ILE A 449 -8.61 -6.32 4.22
N GLN A 450 -8.01 -6.95 5.22
CA GLN A 450 -6.57 -7.24 5.26
C GLN A 450 -6.30 -8.61 4.66
N ILE A 451 -5.26 -8.71 3.82
CA ILE A 451 -4.82 -9.97 3.21
C ILE A 451 -3.32 -10.15 3.45
N ASP A 452 -2.90 -11.27 4.05
CA ASP A 452 -1.48 -11.58 4.29
C ASP A 452 -0.77 -11.89 2.95
N GLY A 453 -0.05 -10.90 2.44
CA GLY A 453 0.63 -10.94 1.14
C GLY A 453 1.99 -11.63 1.16
N ARG A 454 2.47 -12.15 2.30
CA ARG A 454 3.85 -12.69 2.40
C ARG A 454 4.13 -13.86 1.47
N ILE A 455 3.11 -14.63 1.08
CA ILE A 455 3.29 -15.71 0.09
C ILE A 455 3.71 -15.20 -1.30
N LEU A 456 3.48 -13.91 -1.58
CA LEU A 456 3.85 -13.25 -2.83
C LEU A 456 5.19 -12.51 -2.75
N GLU A 457 5.89 -12.54 -1.62
CA GLU A 457 7.21 -11.92 -1.52
C GLU A 457 8.19 -12.50 -2.53
N GLY A 458 8.96 -11.61 -3.15
CA GLY A 458 9.93 -11.97 -4.19
C GLY A 458 9.31 -12.29 -5.55
N SER A 459 7.98 -12.25 -5.67
CA SER A 459 7.29 -12.52 -6.94
C SER A 459 7.09 -11.27 -7.80
N GLY A 460 7.19 -10.07 -7.22
CA GLY A 460 7.06 -8.79 -7.92
C GLY A 460 5.61 -8.32 -8.03
N GLY A 461 4.75 -8.70 -7.09
CA GLY A 461 3.34 -8.34 -7.07
C GLY A 461 2.65 -8.66 -5.75
N SER A 462 1.46 -8.10 -5.54
CA SER A 462 0.62 -8.31 -4.36
C SER A 462 -0.86 -8.43 -4.77
N VAL A 463 -1.80 -8.01 -3.91
CA VAL A 463 -3.26 -8.10 -4.10
C VAL A 463 -3.72 -7.50 -5.44
N HIS A 464 -3.24 -6.31 -5.81
CA HIS A 464 -3.65 -5.66 -7.06
C HIS A 464 -3.21 -6.48 -8.29
N CYS A 465 -2.00 -7.06 -8.28
CA CYS A 465 -1.44 -7.81 -9.41
C CYS A 465 -2.18 -9.13 -9.73
N VAL A 466 -2.93 -9.69 -8.78
CA VAL A 466 -3.67 -10.96 -8.95
C VAL A 466 -5.16 -10.77 -9.21
N THR A 467 -5.61 -9.52 -9.31
CA THR A 467 -7.01 -9.16 -9.47
C THR A 467 -7.23 -8.27 -10.69
N LYS A 468 -8.43 -8.34 -11.29
CA LYS A 468 -8.83 -7.40 -12.35
C LYS A 468 -10.29 -6.99 -12.19
N GLU A 469 -10.55 -5.70 -12.12
CA GLU A 469 -11.87 -5.12 -11.93
C GLU A 469 -12.77 -5.27 -13.17
N PHE A 470 -14.07 -5.45 -12.93
CA PHE A 470 -15.12 -5.39 -13.94
C PHE A 470 -16.07 -4.24 -13.58
N HIS A 471 -15.98 -3.13 -14.33
CA HIS A 471 -16.76 -1.92 -14.05
C HIS A 471 -18.26 -2.11 -14.27
N ALA A 472 -19.07 -1.40 -13.48
CA ALA A 472 -20.51 -1.58 -13.41
C ALA A 472 -21.29 -0.99 -14.59
N GLU A 473 -22.32 -1.70 -15.05
CA GLU A 473 -23.26 -1.14 -16.03
C GLU A 473 -24.03 0.07 -15.46
N ASN A 474 -24.48 0.94 -16.36
CA ASN A 474 -25.24 2.15 -16.04
C ASN A 474 -24.58 3.08 -15.01
N PRO A 475 -23.29 3.43 -15.14
CA PRO A 475 -22.57 4.19 -14.11
C PRO A 475 -23.14 5.61 -13.95
N VAL A 476 -23.11 6.13 -12.71
CA VAL A 476 -23.27 7.57 -12.43
C VAL A 476 -21.87 8.13 -12.21
N ARG A 477 -21.43 8.99 -13.11
CA ARG A 477 -20.05 9.48 -13.17
C ARG A 477 -20.00 10.93 -12.73
N PHE A 478 -18.96 11.27 -11.99
CA PHE A 478 -18.68 12.62 -11.52
C PHE A 478 -17.36 13.08 -12.08
N LYS A 479 -17.28 14.38 -12.37
CA LYS A 479 -16.04 15.08 -12.67
C LYS A 479 -16.05 16.38 -11.91
N HIS A 480 -15.22 16.46 -10.88
CA HIS A 480 -15.22 17.58 -9.94
C HIS A 480 -13.81 17.80 -9.36
N TYR A 481 -13.33 19.05 -9.43
CA TYR A 481 -12.14 19.44 -8.69
C TYR A 481 -12.55 19.93 -7.30
N SER A 482 -12.32 19.08 -6.30
CA SER A 482 -12.78 19.34 -4.94
C SER A 482 -12.02 20.46 -4.24
N TYR A 483 -12.72 21.17 -3.36
CA TYR A 483 -12.09 21.98 -2.32
C TYR A 483 -11.51 21.05 -1.25
N THR A 484 -10.20 21.12 -1.05
CA THR A 484 -9.50 20.33 -0.04
C THR A 484 -8.44 21.17 0.66
N GLY A 485 -8.32 21.01 1.98
CA GLY A 485 -7.28 21.70 2.75
C GLY A 485 -7.58 23.18 3.00
N GLU A 486 -6.52 23.96 3.18
CA GLU A 486 -6.61 25.40 3.38
C GLU A 486 -6.91 26.12 2.06
N ILE A 487 -7.82 27.09 2.14
CA ILE A 487 -8.13 28.03 1.07
C ILE A 487 -7.87 29.44 1.58
N ASP A 488 -7.00 30.18 0.88
CA ASP A 488 -6.72 31.57 1.19
C ASP A 488 -7.97 32.44 1.00
N ASN A 489 -8.15 33.42 1.90
CA ASN A 489 -9.24 34.40 1.87
C ASN A 489 -10.63 33.77 2.01
N CYS A 490 -11.18 33.83 3.22
CA CYS A 490 -12.53 33.38 3.48
C CYS A 490 -13.58 34.12 2.62
N GLU A 491 -14.29 33.37 1.77
CA GLU A 491 -15.47 33.84 1.06
C GLU A 491 -16.73 33.43 1.82
N SER A 492 -17.80 34.21 1.69
CA SER A 492 -19.10 33.85 2.31
C SER A 492 -19.80 32.69 1.60
N SER A 493 -19.37 32.34 0.39
CA SER A 493 -20.01 31.36 -0.48
C SER A 493 -18.99 30.70 -1.41
N TYR A 494 -18.91 29.37 -1.41
CA TYR A 494 -18.03 28.60 -2.28
C TYR A 494 -18.86 27.85 -3.34
N PRO A 495 -18.71 28.18 -4.64
CA PRO A 495 -19.46 27.52 -5.70
C PRO A 495 -18.92 26.12 -5.97
N VAL A 496 -19.78 25.11 -5.85
CA VAL A 496 -19.51 23.74 -6.28
C VAL A 496 -20.10 23.56 -7.67
N ASP A 497 -19.24 23.35 -8.66
CA ASP A 497 -19.62 22.94 -10.01
C ASP A 497 -19.07 21.53 -10.30
N VAL A 498 -19.93 20.67 -10.82
CA VAL A 498 -19.61 19.27 -11.11
C VAL A 498 -20.29 18.84 -12.40
N VAL A 499 -19.58 18.10 -13.23
CA VAL A 499 -20.18 17.42 -14.38
C VAL A 499 -20.66 16.06 -13.91
N ILE A 500 -21.97 15.82 -13.96
CA ILE A 500 -22.59 14.56 -13.55
C ILE A 500 -23.24 13.91 -14.75
N THR A 501 -22.80 12.70 -15.10
CA THR A 501 -23.32 12.00 -16.26
C THR A 501 -23.83 10.61 -15.90
N ASN A 502 -24.95 10.27 -16.52
CA ASN A 502 -25.47 8.92 -16.64
C ASN A 502 -26.22 8.89 -17.96
N LYS A 503 -26.19 7.76 -18.67
CA LYS A 503 -26.90 7.62 -19.93
C LYS A 503 -28.37 8.07 -19.87
N SER A 504 -29.12 7.61 -18.87
CA SER A 504 -30.54 7.93 -18.76
C SER A 504 -30.78 9.43 -18.50
N GLY A 505 -29.72 10.20 -18.21
CA GLY A 505 -29.77 11.53 -17.65
C GLY A 505 -29.74 11.48 -16.12
N ILE A 506 -29.44 12.62 -15.52
CA ILE A 506 -29.50 12.80 -14.06
C ILE A 506 -30.86 13.40 -13.72
N ASN A 507 -31.60 12.71 -12.84
CA ASN A 507 -32.92 13.12 -12.36
C ASN A 507 -32.79 14.30 -11.40
N ASN A 508 -31.92 14.14 -10.40
CA ASN A 508 -31.62 15.15 -9.41
C ASN A 508 -30.18 14.98 -8.89
N ALA A 509 -29.61 16.08 -8.39
CA ALA A 509 -28.37 16.09 -7.66
C ALA A 509 -28.49 17.00 -6.44
N THR A 510 -27.84 16.63 -5.35
CA THR A 510 -27.90 17.33 -4.06
C THR A 510 -26.49 17.48 -3.51
N LEU A 511 -26.15 18.71 -3.13
CA LEU A 511 -24.94 19.05 -2.39
C LEU A 511 -25.23 18.95 -0.90
N PHE A 512 -24.42 18.17 -0.19
CA PHE A 512 -24.46 18.05 1.25
C PHE A 512 -23.26 18.79 1.82
N SER A 513 -23.47 19.70 2.78
CA SER A 513 -22.38 20.41 3.46
C SER A 513 -22.65 20.60 4.95
N ARG A 514 -21.60 20.65 5.76
CA ARG A 514 -21.69 20.96 7.19
C ARG A 514 -20.35 21.45 7.72
N ALA A 515 -20.36 22.06 8.90
CA ALA A 515 -19.15 22.16 9.69
C ALA A 515 -18.74 20.78 10.22
N LYS A 516 -17.44 20.45 10.15
CA LYS A 516 -16.87 19.20 10.66
C LYS A 516 -17.25 19.01 12.14
N GLY A 517 -17.73 17.82 12.48
CA GLY A 517 -18.25 17.48 13.82
C GLY A 517 -19.75 17.77 14.02
N SER A 518 -20.43 18.45 13.10
CA SER A 518 -21.89 18.63 13.18
C SER A 518 -22.63 17.33 12.84
N SER A 519 -23.67 16.99 13.61
CA SER A 519 -24.47 15.77 13.37
C SER A 519 -25.36 15.84 12.13
N SER A 520 -25.71 17.04 11.67
CA SER A 520 -26.66 17.26 10.57
C SER A 520 -25.97 17.83 9.32
N TRP A 521 -26.39 17.34 8.16
CA TRP A 521 -25.97 17.85 6.85
C TRP A 521 -26.97 18.88 6.33
N ASN A 522 -26.48 20.06 5.92
CA ASN A 522 -27.26 20.98 5.11
C ASN A 522 -27.35 20.41 3.69
N GLN A 523 -28.57 20.33 3.17
CA GLN A 523 -28.85 19.76 1.85
C GLN A 523 -29.29 20.87 0.91
N THR A 524 -28.58 21.03 -0.20
CA THR A 524 -28.86 22.03 -1.22
C THR A 524 -29.09 21.31 -2.54
N SER A 525 -30.31 21.39 -3.09
CA SER A 525 -30.58 20.88 -4.44
C SER A 525 -29.72 21.62 -5.46
N MET A 526 -29.03 20.86 -6.32
CA MET A 526 -28.17 21.43 -7.36
C MET A 526 -28.99 21.76 -8.61
N THR A 527 -28.59 22.83 -9.29
CA THR A 527 -29.23 23.27 -10.53
C THR A 527 -28.46 22.76 -11.73
N LYS A 528 -29.15 22.09 -12.66
CA LYS A 528 -28.58 21.64 -13.93
C LYS A 528 -28.42 22.80 -14.91
N SER A 529 -27.26 22.90 -15.56
CA SER A 529 -27.00 23.78 -16.70
C SER A 529 -26.58 22.98 -17.94
N GLU A 530 -26.07 23.66 -18.98
CA GLU A 530 -25.63 23.03 -20.23
C GLU A 530 -24.51 22.00 -19.99
N ASN A 531 -24.33 21.07 -20.93
CA ASN A 531 -23.25 20.07 -20.89
C ASN A 531 -23.21 19.19 -19.63
N ASN A 532 -24.35 19.00 -18.95
CA ASN A 532 -24.49 18.22 -17.72
C ASN A 532 -23.70 18.77 -16.51
N HIS A 533 -23.44 20.08 -16.49
CA HIS A 533 -22.97 20.76 -15.30
C HIS A 533 -24.11 20.88 -14.28
N TRP A 534 -23.79 20.65 -13.02
CA TRP A 534 -24.67 20.82 -11.87
C TRP A 534 -23.97 21.70 -10.86
N SER A 535 -24.67 22.73 -10.37
CA SER A 535 -24.08 23.67 -9.44
C SER A 535 -24.95 23.99 -8.23
N ALA A 536 -24.29 24.22 -7.11
CA ALA A 536 -24.86 24.75 -5.87
C ALA A 536 -23.73 25.43 -5.08
N ASN A 537 -24.09 26.29 -4.13
CA ASN A 537 -23.11 26.98 -3.30
C ASN A 537 -23.08 26.39 -1.89
N ILE A 538 -21.89 26.21 -1.36
CA ILE A 538 -21.67 26.02 0.08
C ILE A 538 -21.69 27.41 0.71
N THR A 539 -22.63 27.66 1.62
CA THR A 539 -22.72 28.94 2.35
C THR A 539 -22.12 28.77 3.73
N LEU A 540 -21.14 29.60 4.08
CA LEU A 540 -20.57 29.61 5.43
C LEU A 540 -21.33 30.62 6.30
N THR A 541 -21.78 30.19 7.49
CA THR A 541 -22.31 31.11 8.51
C THR A 541 -21.14 31.85 9.16
N SER A 542 -20.82 33.02 8.59
CA SER A 542 -19.89 34.09 9.04
C SER A 542 -18.84 33.75 10.12
N GLY A 543 -17.56 33.82 9.74
CA GLY A 543 -16.52 34.44 10.57
C GLY A 543 -15.43 33.57 11.18
N ASN A 544 -15.41 32.25 10.99
CA ASN A 544 -14.38 31.39 11.61
C ASN A 544 -13.69 30.46 10.60
N SER A 545 -12.42 30.16 10.91
CA SER A 545 -11.56 29.10 10.36
C SER A 545 -12.10 27.68 10.59
N GLN A 546 -13.41 27.48 10.43
CA GLN A 546 -14.07 26.22 10.71
C GLN A 546 -13.90 25.27 9.52
N VAL A 547 -13.42 24.06 9.81
CA VAL A 547 -13.32 22.99 8.81
C VAL A 547 -14.72 22.64 8.32
N THR A 548 -14.93 22.76 7.02
CA THR A 548 -16.17 22.46 6.32
C THR A 548 -16.04 21.12 5.59
N GLU A 549 -17.04 20.27 5.73
CA GLU A 549 -17.16 19.00 5.03
C GLU A 549 -18.26 19.09 3.97
N TYR A 550 -18.05 18.51 2.79
CA TYR A 550 -19.09 18.39 1.77
C TYR A 550 -18.95 17.15 0.88
N TYR A 551 -20.07 16.70 0.34
CA TYR A 551 -20.12 15.67 -0.70
C TYR A 551 -21.34 15.88 -1.61
N ILE A 552 -21.34 15.23 -2.76
CA ILE A 552 -22.42 15.33 -3.75
C ILE A 552 -23.13 13.98 -3.83
N SER A 553 -24.46 13.98 -3.94
CA SER A 553 -25.25 12.81 -4.30
C SER A 553 -26.03 13.08 -5.57
N ALA A 554 -26.11 12.10 -6.47
CA ALA A 554 -26.91 12.22 -7.68
C ALA A 554 -27.66 10.93 -7.98
N THR A 555 -28.91 11.09 -8.38
CA THR A 555 -29.79 10.01 -8.83
C THR A 555 -30.03 10.14 -10.33
N SER A 556 -29.75 9.10 -11.08
CA SER A 556 -30.05 9.02 -12.52
C SER A 556 -31.55 8.80 -12.78
N ASN A 557 -31.98 9.00 -14.03
CA ASN A 557 -33.37 8.74 -14.44
C ASN A 557 -33.76 7.25 -14.42
N ASN A 558 -32.78 6.34 -14.38
CA ASN A 558 -33.00 4.92 -14.09
C ASN A 558 -32.86 4.57 -12.60
N ASN A 559 -32.97 5.56 -11.71
CA ASN A 559 -33.00 5.44 -10.24
C ASN A 559 -31.70 4.93 -9.59
N LYS A 560 -30.57 4.96 -10.30
CA LYS A 560 -29.28 4.65 -9.70
C LYS A 560 -28.77 5.88 -8.94
N THR A 561 -28.45 5.71 -7.67
CA THR A 561 -27.94 6.80 -6.83
C THR A 561 -26.51 6.53 -6.44
N MET A 562 -25.63 7.51 -6.68
CA MET A 562 -24.23 7.47 -6.27
C MET A 562 -23.86 8.74 -5.51
N THR A 563 -22.81 8.63 -4.70
CA THR A 563 -22.19 9.76 -3.99
C THR A 563 -20.78 10.01 -4.50
N TYR A 564 -20.32 11.25 -4.38
CA TYR A 564 -18.97 11.66 -4.71
C TYR A 564 -18.38 12.54 -3.60
N PRO A 565 -17.28 12.11 -2.94
CA PRO A 565 -16.60 10.82 -3.11
C PRO A 565 -17.50 9.63 -2.76
N MET A 566 -17.11 8.42 -3.18
CA MET A 566 -17.99 7.25 -3.10
C MET A 566 -18.45 6.96 -1.66
N THR A 567 -17.61 7.18 -0.66
CA THR A 567 -17.95 6.98 0.75
C THR A 567 -18.73 8.15 1.37
N GLY A 568 -18.70 9.35 0.77
CA GLY A 568 -19.55 10.49 1.13
C GLY A 568 -19.66 10.74 2.64
N ALA A 569 -20.88 10.70 3.19
CA ALA A 569 -21.14 10.90 4.61
C ALA A 569 -20.47 9.87 5.56
N GLN A 570 -19.95 8.75 5.05
CA GLN A 570 -19.28 7.71 5.84
C GLN A 570 -17.83 8.06 6.21
N GLY A 571 -17.43 9.33 6.04
CA GLY A 571 -16.07 9.83 6.29
C GLY A 571 -15.35 10.30 5.04
N GLY A 572 -15.85 9.96 3.85
CA GLY A 572 -15.28 10.34 2.56
C GLY A 572 -15.54 11.76 2.10
N ALA A 573 -16.26 12.58 2.87
CA ALA A 573 -16.58 13.93 2.48
C ALA A 573 -15.30 14.76 2.30
N PHE A 574 -15.27 15.59 1.26
CA PHE A 574 -14.19 16.55 1.06
C PHE A 574 -14.15 17.53 2.22
N THR A 575 -12.95 17.89 2.67
CA THR A 575 -12.73 18.79 3.81
C THR A 575 -11.91 19.99 3.36
N PHE A 576 -12.41 21.20 3.62
CA PHE A 576 -11.64 22.42 3.43
C PHE A 576 -11.86 23.40 4.57
N TRP A 577 -10.92 24.31 4.78
CA TRP A 577 -11.06 25.44 5.70
C TRP A 577 -10.48 26.68 5.04
N CYS A 578 -10.86 27.85 5.52
CA CYS A 578 -10.27 29.10 5.07
C CYS A 578 -9.62 29.84 6.22
N THR A 579 -8.57 30.58 5.91
CA THR A 579 -7.94 31.51 6.84
C THR A 579 -8.25 32.94 6.38
N SER A 580 -8.77 33.75 7.30
CA SER A 580 -8.91 35.19 7.08
C SER A 580 -7.66 35.86 7.66
N GLN A 581 -6.60 35.97 6.87
CA GLN A 581 -5.55 36.94 7.18
C GLN A 581 -5.99 38.30 6.62
N THR A 582 -6.70 39.08 7.42
CA THR A 582 -6.72 40.53 7.20
C THR A 582 -5.44 41.09 7.79
N ASP A 583 -4.47 41.34 6.92
CA ASP A 583 -3.25 42.05 7.30
C ASP A 583 -3.57 43.51 7.58
N THR A 584 -3.33 43.96 8.81
CA THR A 584 -3.57 45.34 9.23
C THR A 584 -2.32 46.00 9.79
N GLU A 585 -1.24 45.23 9.90
CA GLU A 585 0.04 45.72 10.37
C GLU A 585 0.82 46.20 9.14
N ALA A 586 1.43 47.38 9.25
CA ALA A 586 2.22 47.93 8.16
C ALA A 586 3.66 47.44 8.28
N PRO A 587 4.40 47.28 7.16
CA PRO A 587 5.79 46.89 7.20
C PRO A 587 6.65 47.79 8.09
N THR A 588 7.79 47.28 8.54
CA THR A 588 8.80 48.12 9.19
C THR A 588 9.33 49.19 8.21
N ALA A 589 9.77 50.33 8.74
CA ALA A 589 10.38 51.37 7.92
C ALA A 589 11.67 50.84 7.25
N PRO A 590 11.91 51.10 5.95
CA PRO A 590 13.20 50.81 5.36
C PRO A 590 14.30 51.55 6.12
N THR A 591 15.41 50.87 6.42
CA THR A 591 16.53 51.48 7.16
C THR A 591 17.76 51.64 6.28
N ASN A 592 18.73 52.45 6.72
CA ASN A 592 20.00 52.65 6.02
C ASN A 592 19.83 53.11 4.57
N LEU A 593 18.88 54.03 4.31
CA LEU A 593 18.82 54.67 3.01
C LEU A 593 20.12 55.45 2.80
N THR A 594 20.80 55.17 1.69
CA THR A 594 22.04 55.80 1.28
C THR A 594 22.00 56.16 -0.21
N ALA A 595 22.87 57.08 -0.61
CA ALA A 595 23.06 57.49 -1.99
C ALA A 595 24.48 57.18 -2.45
N SER A 596 24.62 56.72 -3.68
CA SER A 596 25.89 56.45 -4.37
C SER A 596 25.81 56.89 -5.83
N ASN A 597 26.93 56.80 -6.56
CA ASN A 597 27.02 57.15 -7.99
C ASN A 597 26.42 58.53 -8.33
N ILE A 598 26.65 59.51 -7.45
CA ILE A 598 26.14 60.87 -7.63
C ILE A 598 26.88 61.51 -8.80
N THR A 599 26.15 61.85 -9.86
CA THR A 599 26.67 62.58 -11.02
C THR A 599 26.11 64.01 -11.03
N GLN A 600 26.30 64.71 -12.15
CA GLN A 600 25.65 66.00 -12.42
C GLN A 600 24.13 65.88 -12.57
N THR A 601 23.61 64.72 -13.00
CA THR A 601 22.20 64.55 -13.35
C THR A 601 21.54 63.27 -12.82
N THR A 602 22.29 62.44 -12.08
CA THR A 602 21.81 61.16 -11.55
C THR A 602 22.31 60.89 -10.14
N VAL A 603 21.63 59.99 -9.42
CA VAL A 603 22.05 59.39 -8.16
C VAL A 603 21.43 58.00 -8.05
N ASP A 604 22.17 57.03 -7.50
CA ASP A 604 21.62 55.72 -7.16
C ASP A 604 21.28 55.67 -5.67
N LEU A 605 20.06 55.23 -5.34
CA LEU A 605 19.59 55.04 -3.97
C LEU A 605 19.65 53.56 -3.59
N SER A 606 20.01 53.25 -2.35
CA SER A 606 19.93 51.89 -1.80
C SER A 606 19.55 51.89 -0.32
N TRP A 607 18.85 50.86 0.14
CA TRP A 607 18.39 50.71 1.52
C TRP A 607 18.37 49.24 1.99
N THR A 608 18.23 49.03 3.29
CA THR A 608 17.99 47.72 3.90
C THR A 608 16.50 47.37 3.79
N SER A 609 16.21 46.11 3.46
CA SER A 609 14.85 45.60 3.30
C SER A 609 14.03 45.72 4.58
N SER A 610 12.76 46.06 4.42
CA SER A 610 11.75 46.00 5.48
C SER A 610 11.31 44.56 5.75
N THR A 611 10.71 44.35 6.92
CA THR A 611 10.06 43.09 7.34
C THR A 611 8.60 43.37 7.64
N ASP A 612 7.78 42.34 7.49
CA ASP A 612 6.34 42.40 7.72
C ASP A 612 5.86 41.06 8.30
N ASN A 613 4.71 41.05 8.96
CA ASN A 613 4.08 39.84 9.52
C ASN A 613 3.54 38.89 8.44
N ILE A 614 3.28 39.38 7.22
CA ILE A 614 2.95 38.56 6.06
C ILE A 614 4.04 38.66 4.99
N GLU A 615 4.13 39.79 4.27
CA GLU A 615 5.12 39.97 3.19
C GLU A 615 5.24 41.43 2.73
N VAL A 616 6.48 41.89 2.48
CA VAL A 616 6.75 43.17 1.81
C VAL A 616 6.77 42.98 0.28
N THR A 617 5.85 43.62 -0.43
CA THR A 617 5.72 43.48 -1.90
C THR A 617 6.43 44.57 -2.71
N GLY A 618 6.79 45.69 -2.07
CA GLY A 618 7.54 46.74 -2.76
C GLY A 618 7.90 47.96 -1.93
N TYR A 619 8.52 48.93 -2.59
CA TYR A 619 8.94 50.19 -1.99
C TYR A 619 8.50 51.39 -2.83
N GLU A 620 8.15 52.48 -2.18
CA GLU A 620 7.84 53.79 -2.76
C GLU A 620 8.99 54.77 -2.50
N ILE A 621 9.54 55.36 -3.56
CA ILE A 621 10.72 56.23 -3.49
C ILE A 621 10.31 57.68 -3.70
N TYR A 622 10.63 58.54 -2.74
CA TYR A 622 10.21 59.95 -2.73
C TYR A 622 11.40 60.90 -2.88
N GLN A 623 11.22 61.97 -3.65
CA GLN A 623 12.07 63.15 -3.71
C GLN A 623 11.30 64.34 -3.14
N GLY A 624 11.67 64.79 -1.94
CA GLY A 624 10.84 65.72 -1.17
C GLY A 624 9.43 65.14 -0.97
N SER A 625 8.39 65.84 -1.43
CA SER A 625 7.01 65.34 -1.38
C SER A 625 6.56 64.57 -2.63
N THR A 626 7.42 64.43 -3.64
CA THR A 626 7.05 63.84 -4.95
C THR A 626 7.45 62.37 -5.00
N LEU A 627 6.50 61.48 -5.29
CA LEU A 627 6.77 60.07 -5.57
C LEU A 627 7.46 59.94 -6.94
N LEU A 628 8.67 59.39 -6.96
CA LEU A 628 9.44 59.19 -8.18
C LEU A 628 9.13 57.85 -8.87
N GLY A 629 8.80 56.82 -8.09
CA GLY A 629 8.51 55.49 -8.61
C GLY A 629 8.41 54.44 -7.50
N THR A 630 8.18 53.20 -7.92
CA THR A 630 8.07 52.04 -7.03
C THR A 630 8.97 50.91 -7.49
N THR A 631 9.54 50.15 -6.55
CA THR A 631 10.24 48.89 -6.82
C THR A 631 9.48 47.71 -6.21
N ALA A 632 9.70 46.50 -6.73
CA ALA A 632 9.28 45.25 -6.10
C ALA A 632 10.27 44.93 -4.94
N SER A 633 10.71 43.68 -4.79
CA SER A 633 11.65 43.26 -3.74
C SER A 633 13.09 43.80 -3.89
N ILE A 634 13.34 44.68 -4.88
CA ILE A 634 14.66 45.29 -5.12
C ILE A 634 14.80 46.52 -4.21
N THR A 635 15.87 46.56 -3.42
CA THR A 635 16.14 47.64 -2.44
C THR A 635 17.10 48.71 -2.98
N SER A 636 17.01 49.00 -4.27
CA SER A 636 17.76 50.05 -4.94
C SER A 636 16.94 50.73 -6.04
N PHE A 637 17.23 52.02 -6.29
CA PHE A 637 16.51 52.81 -7.28
C PHE A 637 17.40 53.90 -7.91
N PRO A 638 17.64 53.87 -9.23
CA PRO A 638 18.37 54.93 -9.93
C PRO A 638 17.46 56.14 -10.17
N VAL A 639 17.90 57.32 -9.76
CA VAL A 639 17.24 58.60 -9.99
C VAL A 639 17.99 59.35 -11.09
N SER A 640 17.26 59.86 -12.09
CA SER A 640 17.82 60.56 -13.25
C SER A 640 17.09 61.89 -13.50
N ASN A 641 17.56 62.69 -14.47
CA ASN A 641 17.04 64.02 -14.81
C ASN A 641 17.15 65.05 -13.68
N LEU A 642 18.17 64.92 -12.83
CA LEU A 642 18.49 65.91 -11.82
C LEU A 642 19.27 67.08 -12.45
N THR A 643 19.19 68.26 -11.83
CA THR A 643 19.98 69.44 -12.21
C THR A 643 21.29 69.48 -11.44
N ALA A 644 22.40 69.78 -12.11
CA ALA A 644 23.74 69.88 -11.52
C ALA A 644 23.82 70.91 -10.37
N ASN A 645 24.75 70.70 -9.44
CA ASN A 645 24.95 71.52 -8.24
C ASN A 645 23.65 71.83 -7.45
N THR A 646 22.67 70.93 -7.46
CA THR A 646 21.38 71.11 -6.78
C THR A 646 21.21 70.05 -5.70
N SER A 647 20.70 70.48 -4.54
CA SER A 647 20.44 69.59 -3.39
C SER A 647 19.03 69.00 -3.46
N TYR A 648 18.92 67.69 -3.27
CA TYR A 648 17.69 66.91 -3.28
C TYR A 648 17.58 66.10 -2.00
N THR A 649 16.37 66.00 -1.45
CA THR A 649 16.08 65.16 -0.28
C THR A 649 15.33 63.90 -0.73
N PHE A 650 15.77 62.73 -0.26
CA PHE A 650 15.12 61.45 -0.57
C PHE A 650 14.74 60.66 0.68
N TYR A 651 13.61 59.95 0.63
CA TYR A 651 13.22 58.91 1.57
C TYR A 651 12.44 57.79 0.87
N VAL A 652 12.34 56.63 1.53
CA VAL A 652 11.67 55.45 0.99
C VAL A 652 10.64 54.93 2.00
N LYS A 653 9.52 54.41 1.51
CA LYS A 653 8.51 53.68 2.30
C LYS A 653 8.34 52.27 1.75
N ALA A 654 8.04 51.31 2.62
CA ALA A 654 7.73 49.94 2.23
C ALA A 654 6.21 49.75 2.13
N LYS A 655 5.81 48.78 1.31
CA LYS A 655 4.43 48.40 1.04
C LYS A 655 4.29 46.88 1.10
N ASP A 656 3.26 46.39 1.77
CA ASP A 656 2.92 44.96 1.82
C ASP A 656 1.92 44.55 0.74
N ALA A 657 1.50 43.28 0.77
CA ALA A 657 0.51 42.72 -0.15
C ALA A 657 -0.92 43.26 0.10
N ALA A 658 -1.24 43.66 1.34
CA ALA A 658 -2.54 44.21 1.71
C ALA A 658 -2.68 45.72 1.41
N GLY A 659 -1.59 46.37 1.03
CA GLY A 659 -1.51 47.79 0.72
C GLY A 659 -1.23 48.70 1.92
N ASN A 660 -0.85 48.17 3.09
CA ASN A 660 -0.39 49.01 4.19
C ASN A 660 0.99 49.60 3.84
N ILE A 661 1.22 50.86 4.26
CA ILE A 661 2.43 51.61 3.95
C ILE A 661 3.16 51.93 5.25
N SER A 662 4.46 51.63 5.28
CA SER A 662 5.28 51.89 6.46
C SER A 662 5.53 53.39 6.70
N VAL A 663 6.05 53.70 7.89
CA VAL A 663 6.63 55.02 8.13
C VAL A 663 7.89 55.22 7.28
N SER A 664 8.22 56.47 6.94
CA SER A 664 9.38 56.78 6.10
C SER A 664 10.69 56.28 6.70
N SER A 665 11.62 55.90 5.83
CA SER A 665 13.04 55.69 6.16
C SER A 665 13.70 56.95 6.74
N ASN A 666 15.00 56.84 7.07
CA ASN A 666 15.82 58.05 7.23
C ASN A 666 15.80 58.89 5.94
N GLU A 667 15.79 60.21 6.08
CA GLU A 667 15.96 61.14 4.97
C GLU A 667 17.45 61.33 4.66
N ILE A 668 17.79 61.39 3.38
CA ILE A 668 19.13 61.77 2.93
C ILE A 668 19.09 63.02 2.05
N ASN A 669 20.07 63.91 2.23
CA ASN A 669 20.25 65.08 1.38
C ASN A 669 21.45 64.86 0.46
N VAL A 670 21.22 64.90 -0.84
CA VAL A 670 22.21 64.62 -1.88
C VAL A 670 22.36 65.87 -2.74
N THR A 671 23.58 66.36 -2.91
CA THR A 671 23.87 67.45 -3.86
C THR A 671 24.57 66.86 -5.07
N THR A 672 23.96 66.98 -6.25
CA THR A 672 24.55 66.54 -7.52
C THR A 672 25.87 67.28 -7.79
N LEU A 673 26.79 66.64 -8.51
CA LEU A 673 28.08 67.24 -8.84
C LEU A 673 27.93 68.53 -9.66
N THR A 674 28.96 69.37 -9.62
CA THR A 674 29.03 70.57 -10.45
C THR A 674 29.16 70.20 -11.92
N ASP A 675 28.53 71.01 -12.77
CA ASP A 675 28.67 70.90 -14.21
C ASP A 675 30.11 71.26 -14.60
N ASN A 676 30.89 70.24 -14.93
CA ASN A 676 32.30 70.37 -15.30
C ASN A 676 32.44 70.20 -16.82
N THR A 677 31.69 70.94 -17.63
CA THR A 677 32.07 71.11 -19.03
C THR A 677 33.38 71.87 -19.07
N ASN A 678 34.51 71.18 -19.22
CA ASN A 678 35.79 71.82 -19.49
C ASN A 678 35.70 72.45 -20.89
N PRO A 679 35.76 73.78 -21.03
CA PRO A 679 35.71 74.44 -22.34
C PRO A 679 36.91 74.14 -23.25
N ASN A 680 37.91 73.36 -22.78
CA ASN A 680 39.17 73.05 -23.48
C ASN A 680 39.37 71.56 -23.86
N ASP A 681 38.32 70.74 -23.91
CA ASP A 681 38.41 69.33 -24.37
C ASP A 681 38.59 69.22 -25.91
N CYS A 682 39.68 68.60 -26.34
CA CYS A 682 40.09 68.47 -27.74
C CYS A 682 39.91 67.06 -28.32
N SER A 683 39.39 66.11 -27.53
CA SER A 683 39.32 64.67 -27.88
C SER A 683 38.55 64.35 -29.18
N ASN A 684 37.68 65.27 -29.64
CA ASN A 684 36.86 65.10 -30.85
C ASN A 684 37.24 66.04 -32.02
N ILE A 685 38.39 66.72 -31.96
CA ILE A 685 38.88 67.62 -33.02
C ILE A 685 40.09 66.97 -33.72
N PRO A 686 40.09 66.82 -35.05
CA PRO A 686 41.17 66.13 -35.77
C PRO A 686 42.49 66.90 -35.79
N ASP A 687 43.63 66.20 -35.79
CA ASP A 687 44.96 66.82 -35.90
C ASP A 687 45.16 67.49 -37.27
N TYR A 688 45.88 68.61 -37.29
CA TYR A 688 46.27 69.31 -38.51
C TYR A 688 47.16 68.44 -39.38
N GLN A 689 46.68 68.11 -40.58
CA GLN A 689 47.42 67.41 -41.62
C GLN A 689 47.94 68.42 -42.67
N GLU A 690 49.26 68.43 -42.89
CA GLU A 690 49.91 69.28 -43.89
C GLU A 690 49.53 68.85 -45.31
N GLY A 691 49.04 69.78 -46.14
CA GLY A 691 48.61 69.52 -47.52
C GLY A 691 47.14 69.12 -47.70
N ALA A 692 46.37 68.94 -46.61
CA ALA A 692 44.92 68.76 -46.67
C ALA A 692 44.18 70.09 -46.94
N THR A 693 42.99 70.01 -47.56
CA THR A 693 42.17 71.19 -47.88
C THR A 693 41.15 71.43 -46.77
N TYR A 694 41.15 72.63 -46.17
CA TYR A 694 40.25 73.02 -45.08
C TYR A 694 39.40 74.22 -45.47
N SER A 695 38.10 74.14 -45.15
CA SER A 695 37.11 75.18 -45.36
C SER A 695 37.01 76.11 -44.15
N ASN A 696 36.40 77.28 -44.35
CA ASN A 696 36.15 78.22 -43.26
C ASN A 696 35.18 77.59 -42.23
N GLY A 697 35.55 77.58 -40.95
CA GLY A 697 34.85 76.91 -39.85
C GLY A 697 35.47 75.56 -39.42
N ASP A 698 36.39 75.00 -40.21
CA ASP A 698 37.06 73.75 -39.84
C ASP A 698 38.00 73.98 -38.64
N ARG A 699 37.99 73.04 -37.68
CA ARG A 699 38.83 73.06 -36.49
C ARG A 699 39.85 71.92 -36.54
N VAL A 700 41.08 72.23 -36.15
CA VAL A 700 42.17 71.26 -36.08
C VAL A 700 43.01 71.45 -34.83
N VAL A 701 43.61 70.37 -34.34
CA VAL A 701 44.60 70.40 -33.26
C VAL A 701 46.01 70.48 -33.88
N TYR A 702 46.82 71.44 -33.44
CA TYR A 702 48.23 71.55 -33.81
C TYR A 702 49.04 71.99 -32.60
N GLU A 703 50.04 71.20 -32.21
CA GLU A 703 50.90 71.43 -31.04
C GLU A 703 50.11 71.66 -29.73
N ASN A 704 49.12 70.81 -29.44
CA ASN A 704 48.22 70.90 -28.28
C ASN A 704 47.39 72.20 -28.21
N LYS A 705 47.08 72.79 -29.36
CA LYS A 705 46.20 73.96 -29.46
C LYS A 705 45.18 73.76 -30.57
N VAL A 706 43.96 74.23 -30.33
CA VAL A 706 42.89 74.21 -31.33
C VAL A 706 42.94 75.49 -32.16
N TYR A 707 42.97 75.32 -33.47
CA TYR A 707 42.85 76.40 -34.44
C TYR A 707 41.58 76.22 -35.26
N GLU A 708 40.85 77.30 -35.48
CA GLU A 708 39.70 77.34 -36.41
C GLU A 708 40.08 78.13 -37.66
N ARG A 709 39.67 77.64 -38.82
CA ARG A 709 39.91 78.30 -40.11
C ARG A 709 38.92 79.44 -40.28
N ILE A 710 39.37 80.69 -40.17
CA ILE A 710 38.53 81.88 -40.32
C ILE A 710 39.17 82.85 -41.33
N ASN A 711 38.42 83.21 -42.38
CA ASN A 711 38.84 84.02 -43.52
C ASN A 711 40.15 83.54 -44.18
N ASN A 712 40.25 82.22 -44.41
CA ASN A 712 41.45 81.56 -44.94
C ASN A 712 42.73 81.74 -44.09
N GLN A 713 42.60 82.07 -42.81
CA GLN A 713 43.69 82.10 -41.84
C GLN A 713 43.39 81.14 -40.68
N TRP A 714 44.43 80.59 -40.05
CA TRP A 714 44.27 79.79 -38.83
C TRP A 714 44.23 80.73 -37.63
N VAL A 715 43.14 80.70 -36.89
CA VAL A 715 42.95 81.52 -35.68
C VAL A 715 42.92 80.59 -34.48
N HIS A 716 43.87 80.80 -33.56
CA HIS A 716 43.94 80.07 -32.29
C HIS A 716 42.67 80.32 -31.47
N GLN A 717 42.10 79.24 -30.91
CA GLN A 717 40.89 79.31 -30.08
C GLN A 717 41.21 79.07 -28.62
N PHE A 718 41.83 77.92 -28.30
CA PHE A 718 42.20 77.53 -26.95
C PHE A 718 43.30 76.46 -26.97
N ASP A 719 43.99 76.29 -25.84
CA ASP A 719 45.02 75.27 -25.63
C ASP A 719 44.35 74.00 -25.06
N CYS A 720 44.77 72.82 -25.53
CA CYS A 720 44.25 71.53 -25.10
C CYS A 720 44.86 71.12 -23.77
N ASP A 721 44.04 70.78 -22.77
CA ASP A 721 44.52 70.20 -21.52
C ASP A 721 44.89 68.73 -21.74
N VAL A 722 46.17 68.39 -21.57
CA VAL A 722 46.62 67.00 -21.55
C VAL A 722 46.30 66.43 -20.18
N ALA A 723 45.26 65.59 -20.09
CA ALA A 723 44.96 64.89 -18.84
C ALA A 723 46.12 63.93 -18.51
N PRO A 724 46.63 63.93 -17.26
CA PRO A 724 47.60 62.92 -16.85
C PRO A 724 46.94 61.53 -16.90
N SER A 725 47.70 60.51 -17.30
CA SER A 725 47.27 59.12 -17.13
C SER A 725 47.09 58.86 -15.63
N ASP A 726 45.94 58.34 -15.25
CA ASP A 726 45.65 57.99 -13.88
C ASP A 726 46.59 56.86 -13.39
N THR A 727 47.37 57.17 -12.38
CA THR A 727 48.37 56.26 -11.79
C THR A 727 48.10 55.99 -10.31
N GLN A 728 47.01 56.56 -9.78
CA GLN A 728 46.65 56.43 -8.39
C GLN A 728 45.68 55.26 -8.26
N ALA A 729 45.98 54.34 -7.35
CA ALA A 729 45.11 53.20 -7.09
C ALA A 729 43.93 53.59 -6.20
N PRO A 730 42.77 52.92 -6.34
CA PRO A 730 41.62 53.13 -5.48
C PRO A 730 41.93 52.95 -4.00
N SER A 731 41.13 53.61 -3.15
CA SER A 731 41.17 53.35 -1.72
C SER A 731 40.85 51.88 -1.41
N VAL A 732 41.38 51.37 -0.31
CA VAL A 732 41.13 49.99 0.14
C VAL A 732 39.64 49.81 0.48
N PRO A 733 38.96 48.76 0.00
CA PRO A 733 37.62 48.42 0.46
C PRO A 733 37.61 48.21 1.97
N SER A 734 36.75 48.92 2.69
CA SER A 734 36.70 48.87 4.16
C SER A 734 35.47 48.10 4.66
N ASN A 735 35.51 47.65 5.91
CA ASN A 735 34.43 46.88 6.55
C ASN A 735 33.96 45.68 5.73
N LEU A 736 34.88 44.89 5.17
CA LEU A 736 34.50 43.57 4.67
C LEU A 736 33.91 42.80 5.86
N THR A 737 32.70 42.31 5.72
CA THR A 737 31.98 41.48 6.68
C THR A 737 31.31 40.32 5.94
N ALA A 738 31.02 39.25 6.68
CA ALA A 738 30.25 38.13 6.18
C ALA A 738 28.98 37.95 7.00
N SER A 739 27.89 37.62 6.32
CA SER A 739 26.57 37.32 6.88
C SER A 739 26.00 36.06 6.23
N ASN A 740 24.87 35.56 6.74
CA ASN A 740 24.16 34.40 6.19
C ASN A 740 25.08 33.18 5.97
N VAL A 741 26.02 32.94 6.89
CA VAL A 741 26.94 31.81 6.81
C VAL A 741 26.16 30.53 7.09
N THR A 742 25.94 29.71 6.07
CA THR A 742 25.25 28.41 6.17
C THR A 742 26.26 27.26 6.24
N GLN A 743 25.79 26.03 6.07
CA GLN A 743 26.65 24.85 5.92
C GLN A 743 27.48 24.91 4.62
N THR A 744 26.98 25.55 3.57
CA THR A 744 27.61 25.51 2.22
C THR A 744 27.68 26.87 1.52
N SER A 745 27.32 27.97 2.18
CA SER A 745 27.35 29.32 1.58
C SER A 745 27.63 30.42 2.60
N ALA A 746 27.97 31.61 2.11
CA ALA A 746 28.06 32.85 2.90
C ALA A 746 27.92 34.08 1.99
N ASP A 747 27.35 35.16 2.51
CA ASP A 747 27.25 36.44 1.82
C ASP A 747 28.32 37.40 2.34
N LEU A 748 29.06 38.03 1.43
CA LEU A 748 30.09 39.03 1.74
C LEU A 748 29.57 40.42 1.40
N THR A 749 29.85 41.39 2.27
CA THR A 749 29.55 42.82 2.03
C THR A 749 30.70 43.71 2.49
N TRP A 750 30.93 44.82 1.78
CA TRP A 750 31.96 45.81 2.12
C TRP A 750 31.52 47.23 1.78
N ASN A 751 32.24 48.22 2.29
CA ASN A 751 32.05 49.62 1.91
C ASN A 751 32.72 49.92 0.57
N ALA A 752 32.09 50.77 -0.23
CA ALA A 752 32.64 51.22 -1.50
C ALA A 752 33.98 51.95 -1.34
N SER A 753 34.93 51.61 -2.21
CA SER A 753 36.17 52.35 -2.41
C SER A 753 35.94 53.65 -3.19
N THR A 754 36.80 54.64 -2.95
CA THR A 754 36.87 55.90 -3.70
C THR A 754 38.16 55.99 -4.49
N ASP A 755 38.12 56.66 -5.63
CA ASP A 755 39.26 56.91 -6.48
C ASP A 755 39.19 58.34 -7.06
N ASN A 756 40.32 58.88 -7.53
CA ASN A 756 40.38 60.22 -8.14
C ASN A 756 39.73 60.28 -9.53
N VAL A 757 39.58 59.16 -10.23
CA VAL A 757 38.82 59.08 -11.49
C VAL A 757 37.54 58.26 -11.28
N ALA A 758 37.64 56.94 -11.09
CA ALA A 758 36.48 56.08 -10.88
C ALA A 758 36.88 54.66 -10.45
N VAL A 759 36.14 54.07 -9.52
CA VAL A 759 36.24 52.63 -9.21
C VAL A 759 35.30 51.86 -10.15
N THR A 760 35.83 50.92 -10.93
CA THR A 760 35.10 50.17 -11.96
C THR A 760 34.69 48.77 -11.53
N GLY A 761 35.29 48.23 -10.47
CA GLY A 761 34.88 46.93 -9.92
C GLY A 761 35.67 46.47 -8.70
N TYR A 762 35.28 45.30 -8.18
CA TYR A 762 35.96 44.63 -7.08
C TYR A 762 36.32 43.19 -7.42
N GLU A 763 37.45 42.73 -6.90
CA GLU A 763 37.92 41.35 -7.02
C GLU A 763 37.87 40.65 -5.65
N VAL A 764 37.21 39.50 -5.58
CA VAL A 764 36.97 38.74 -4.34
C VAL A 764 37.85 37.49 -4.32
N TYR A 765 38.53 37.28 -3.20
CA TYR A 765 39.46 36.17 -2.98
C TYR A 765 39.05 35.32 -1.79
N GLN A 766 39.13 34.00 -1.94
CA GLN A 766 39.03 33.00 -0.88
C GLN A 766 40.44 32.48 -0.57
N GLY A 767 40.99 32.87 0.57
CA GLY A 767 42.42 32.71 0.87
C GLY A 767 43.24 33.48 -0.15
N ASN A 768 44.02 32.77 -0.97
CA ASN A 768 44.80 33.37 -2.06
C ASN A 768 44.19 33.08 -3.45
N THR A 769 43.01 32.46 -3.51
CA THR A 769 42.36 32.06 -4.77
C THR A 769 41.31 33.09 -5.15
N PHE A 770 41.40 33.65 -6.35
CA PHE A 770 40.36 34.51 -6.92
C PHE A 770 39.10 33.70 -7.20
N ILE A 771 37.95 34.16 -6.68
CA ILE A 771 36.66 33.43 -6.79
C ILE A 771 35.60 34.19 -7.58
N GLY A 772 35.81 35.47 -7.87
CA GLY A 772 34.92 36.24 -8.73
C GLY A 772 35.15 37.74 -8.61
N SER A 773 34.50 38.49 -9.48
CA SER A 773 34.51 39.95 -9.46
C SER A 773 33.10 40.51 -9.51
N THR A 774 32.94 41.71 -8.97
CA THR A 774 31.72 42.52 -9.09
C THR A 774 32.04 43.81 -9.83
N SER A 775 31.03 44.43 -10.43
CA SER A 775 31.11 45.81 -10.91
C SER A 775 31.08 46.77 -9.71
N SER A 776 30.35 47.88 -9.75
CA SER A 776 30.20 48.80 -8.62
C SER A 776 29.41 48.24 -7.42
N ILE A 777 28.98 46.97 -7.48
CA ILE A 777 28.24 46.29 -6.41
C ILE A 777 29.22 45.85 -5.30
N THR A 778 28.93 46.23 -4.05
CA THR A 778 29.78 45.97 -2.88
C THR A 778 29.36 44.75 -2.04
N SER A 779 28.81 43.75 -2.72
CA SER A 779 28.35 42.49 -2.12
C SER A 779 28.61 41.29 -3.04
N PHE A 780 28.89 40.13 -2.47
CA PHE A 780 29.17 38.90 -3.22
C PHE A 780 28.76 37.64 -2.45
N SER A 781 27.90 36.81 -3.04
CA SER A 781 27.48 35.53 -2.44
C SER A 781 28.41 34.40 -2.87
N VAL A 782 28.95 33.68 -1.88
CA VAL A 782 29.85 32.53 -2.08
C VAL A 782 29.07 31.26 -1.81
N ASN A 783 28.99 30.37 -2.80
CA ASN A 783 28.26 29.10 -2.74
C ASN A 783 29.22 27.91 -2.87
N ASN A 784 28.73 26.69 -2.59
CA ASN A 784 29.48 25.43 -2.68
C ASN A 784 30.69 25.34 -1.72
N LEU A 785 30.60 25.97 -0.55
CA LEU A 785 31.54 25.79 0.54
C LEU A 785 31.33 24.42 1.21
N ILE A 786 32.38 23.89 1.84
CA ILE A 786 32.33 22.63 2.59
C ILE A 786 31.92 22.95 4.03
N GLU A 787 31.05 22.14 4.63
CA GLU A 787 30.58 22.28 6.01
C GLU A 787 31.71 22.23 7.05
N ASN A 788 31.48 22.82 8.24
CA ASN A 788 32.42 22.89 9.38
C ASN A 788 33.84 23.39 9.02
N THR A 789 34.00 24.07 7.89
CA THR A 789 35.30 24.43 7.31
C THR A 789 35.53 25.93 7.44
N THR A 790 36.73 26.30 7.89
CA THR A 790 37.09 27.71 8.03
C THR A 790 37.61 28.25 6.71
N TYR A 791 37.01 29.35 6.25
CA TYR A 791 37.40 30.08 5.06
C TYR A 791 37.75 31.52 5.42
N SER A 792 38.71 32.10 4.71
CA SER A 792 39.10 33.50 4.85
C SER A 792 38.86 34.23 3.53
N PHE A 793 38.33 35.45 3.57
CA PHE A 793 38.04 36.24 2.38
C PHE A 793 38.67 37.63 2.44
N THR A 794 39.10 38.13 1.28
CA THR A 794 39.59 39.51 1.07
C THR A 794 39.06 40.06 -0.24
N VAL A 795 38.95 41.39 -0.32
CA VAL A 795 38.44 42.11 -1.50
C VAL A 795 39.41 43.22 -1.90
N TYR A 796 39.58 43.43 -3.21
CA TYR A 796 40.38 44.49 -3.82
C TYR A 796 39.49 45.36 -4.71
N ALA A 797 39.75 46.67 -4.79
CA ALA A 797 39.09 47.57 -5.73
C ALA A 797 39.96 47.82 -6.96
N LYS A 798 39.33 48.06 -8.10
CA LYS A 798 39.98 48.35 -9.38
C LYS A 798 39.39 49.60 -10.02
N ASP A 799 40.22 50.44 -10.63
CA ASP A 799 39.79 51.61 -11.40
C ASP A 799 39.74 51.36 -12.92
N GLU A 800 39.40 52.40 -13.68
CA GLU A 800 39.33 52.37 -15.15
C GLU A 800 40.71 52.29 -15.83
N ALA A 801 41.75 52.81 -15.18
CA ALA A 801 43.14 52.71 -15.64
C ALA A 801 43.78 51.34 -15.33
N GLY A 802 43.10 50.49 -14.57
CA GLY A 802 43.52 49.17 -14.18
C GLY A 802 44.40 49.11 -12.92
N ASN A 803 44.52 50.22 -12.16
CA ASN A 803 45.21 50.19 -10.88
C ASN A 803 44.34 49.43 -9.85
N ILE A 804 45.01 48.67 -8.97
CA ILE A 804 44.36 47.81 -7.97
C ILE A 804 44.74 48.31 -6.57
N SER A 805 43.75 48.43 -5.69
CA SER A 805 43.96 48.83 -4.30
C SER A 805 44.81 47.82 -3.52
N SER A 806 45.21 48.16 -2.29
CA SER A 806 45.60 47.13 -1.32
C SER A 806 44.37 46.31 -0.87
N ALA A 807 44.61 45.12 -0.31
CA ALA A 807 43.54 44.22 0.15
C ALA A 807 42.74 44.83 1.31
N SER A 808 41.44 44.54 1.36
CA SER A 808 40.57 44.81 2.51
C SER A 808 41.06 44.11 3.79
N ASN A 809 40.39 44.36 4.92
CA ASN A 809 40.50 43.46 6.07
C ASN A 809 40.11 42.02 5.66
N THR A 810 40.75 41.03 6.26
CA THR A 810 40.38 39.62 6.09
C THR A 810 39.18 39.29 6.96
N VAL A 811 38.15 38.71 6.35
CA VAL A 811 37.03 38.10 7.08
C VAL A 811 37.22 36.61 7.11
N THR A 812 37.27 36.05 8.32
CA THR A 812 37.29 34.60 8.51
C THR A 812 35.92 34.14 8.96
N ILE A 813 35.32 33.24 8.19
CA ILE A 813 34.10 32.54 8.58
C ILE A 813 34.39 31.06 8.75
N LYS A 814 33.59 30.40 9.59
CA LYS A 814 33.52 28.95 9.63
C LYS A 814 32.12 28.58 9.17
N THR A 815 32.01 27.84 8.07
CA THR A 815 30.72 27.29 7.66
C THR A 815 30.15 26.46 8.79
N GLN A 816 28.82 26.49 8.92
CA GLN A 816 28.16 25.75 9.97
C GLN A 816 28.52 24.27 9.83
N ALA A 817 28.77 23.61 10.95
CA ALA A 817 28.84 22.15 10.94
C ALA A 817 27.45 21.61 10.62
N VAL A 818 27.37 20.45 9.96
CA VAL A 818 26.15 19.64 10.09
C VAL A 818 26.06 19.25 11.57
N ILE A 819 25.13 19.87 12.28
CA ILE A 819 24.88 19.57 13.69
C ILE A 819 24.01 18.32 13.75
N THR A 820 24.58 17.25 14.26
CA THR A 820 23.83 16.14 14.83
C THR A 820 23.56 16.44 16.32
N THR A 821 22.30 16.74 16.67
CA THR A 821 21.63 16.80 18.02
C THR A 821 21.60 18.13 18.84
N PRO A 822 20.53 18.42 19.65
CA PRO A 822 19.76 19.70 19.72
C PRO A 822 19.88 20.58 21.01
N ASN A 823 19.31 21.80 21.00
CA ASN A 823 19.32 22.79 22.12
C ASN A 823 18.38 22.41 23.28
N ASP A 824 18.91 21.75 24.32
CA ASP A 824 18.20 21.37 25.56
C ASP A 824 18.22 22.50 26.63
N CYS A 825 17.03 22.95 27.04
CA CYS A 825 16.81 23.99 28.05
C CYS A 825 16.40 23.47 29.44
N SER A 826 16.34 22.16 29.64
CA SER A 826 15.78 21.51 30.84
C SER A 826 16.43 21.90 32.18
N ASN A 827 17.65 22.45 32.15
CA ASN A 827 18.42 22.81 33.35
C ASN A 827 18.43 24.31 33.68
N ILE A 828 17.68 25.15 32.96
CA ILE A 828 17.63 26.61 33.18
C ILE A 828 16.28 26.98 33.83
N PRO A 829 16.25 27.67 34.98
CA PRO A 829 15.00 28.00 35.67
C PRO A 829 14.08 28.91 34.84
N ALA A 830 12.76 28.74 34.92
CA ALA A 830 11.81 29.67 34.31
C ALA A 830 11.82 31.05 35.01
N TYR A 831 11.59 32.12 34.24
CA TYR A 831 11.45 33.47 34.79
C TYR A 831 10.23 33.55 35.71
N GLN A 832 10.43 34.07 36.93
CA GLN A 832 9.39 34.27 37.92
C GLN A 832 9.21 35.76 38.20
N SER A 833 8.01 36.26 37.99
CA SER A 833 7.68 37.66 38.25
C SER A 833 7.78 37.99 39.76
N GLY A 834 8.53 39.03 40.10
CA GLY A 834 8.76 39.47 41.48
C GLY A 834 9.96 38.85 42.21
N GLN A 835 10.68 37.91 41.57
CA GLN A 835 11.99 37.41 42.03
C GLN A 835 13.12 38.41 41.71
N THR A 836 14.17 38.41 42.52
CA THR A 836 15.35 39.28 42.31
C THR A 836 16.47 38.47 41.67
N TYR A 837 16.93 38.88 40.49
CA TYR A 837 17.98 38.21 39.71
C TYR A 837 19.27 39.02 39.67
N PHE A 838 20.43 38.35 39.72
CA PHE A 838 21.76 38.95 39.78
C PHE A 838 22.53 38.75 38.46
N GLU A 839 23.60 39.53 38.27
CA GLU A 839 24.45 39.48 37.08
C GLU A 839 24.95 38.05 36.81
N GLY A 840 24.67 37.55 35.61
CA GLY A 840 25.03 36.20 35.19
C GLY A 840 23.92 35.15 35.35
N ASP A 841 22.83 35.44 36.06
CA ASP A 841 21.69 34.52 36.18
C ASP A 841 21.03 34.29 34.82
N GLN A 842 20.62 33.05 34.57
CA GLN A 842 19.92 32.63 33.35
C GLN A 842 18.51 32.18 33.67
N VAL A 843 17.55 32.59 32.85
CA VAL A 843 16.14 32.23 32.97
C VAL A 843 15.52 31.90 31.61
N VAL A 844 14.53 31.02 31.60
CA VAL A 844 13.70 30.74 30.42
C VAL A 844 12.43 31.58 30.48
N TYR A 845 12.13 32.31 29.40
CA TYR A 845 10.86 33.04 29.24
C TYR A 845 10.41 32.92 27.77
N ASN A 846 9.18 32.46 27.53
CA ASN A 846 8.62 32.22 26.18
C ASN A 846 9.51 31.35 25.26
N ASN A 847 9.99 30.19 25.74
CA ASN A 847 10.90 29.29 25.01
C ASN A 847 12.23 29.92 24.56
N LYS A 848 12.65 30.99 25.24
CA LYS A 848 13.92 31.65 24.99
C LYS A 848 14.70 31.80 26.29
N VAL A 849 16.00 31.54 26.23
CA VAL A 849 16.90 31.72 27.37
C VAL A 849 17.41 33.16 27.39
N TYR A 850 17.26 33.82 28.53
CA TYR A 850 17.78 35.16 28.80
C TYR A 850 18.82 35.10 29.91
N LYS A 851 19.89 35.88 29.78
CA LYS A 851 20.92 36.06 30.82
C LYS A 851 20.93 37.50 31.29
N VAL A 852 21.01 37.72 32.61
CA VAL A 852 21.19 39.07 33.16
C VAL A 852 22.60 39.54 32.85
N ILE A 853 22.71 40.56 32.00
CA ILE A 853 23.97 41.23 31.63
C ILE A 853 23.79 42.73 31.83
N ASN A 854 24.65 43.34 32.64
CA ASN A 854 24.57 44.72 33.10
C ASN A 854 23.20 45.09 33.70
N GLY A 855 22.57 44.16 34.42
CA GLY A 855 21.26 44.35 35.04
C GLY A 855 20.05 44.29 34.07
N ASN A 856 20.25 43.95 32.79
CA ASN A 856 19.18 43.74 31.80
C ASN A 856 19.15 42.29 31.32
N PHE A 857 17.95 41.75 31.06
CA PHE A 857 17.78 40.43 30.46
C PHE A 857 18.13 40.46 28.98
N THR A 858 19.23 39.79 28.60
CA THR A 858 19.72 39.71 27.23
C THR A 858 19.45 38.30 26.69
N HIS A 859 18.78 38.21 25.54
CA HIS A 859 18.46 36.94 24.87
C HIS A 859 19.72 36.17 24.45
N GLN A 860 19.71 34.84 24.55
CA GLN A 860 20.86 33.96 24.24
C GLN A 860 20.55 32.97 23.11
N PHE A 861 19.50 32.16 23.26
CA PHE A 861 19.07 31.15 22.28
C PHE A 861 17.63 30.72 22.56
N ASP A 862 17.00 30.06 21.59
CA ASP A 862 15.63 29.51 21.67
C ASP A 862 15.71 28.00 21.99
N CYS A 863 14.74 27.48 22.73
CA CYS A 863 14.71 26.10 23.24
C CYS A 863 14.05 25.13 22.26
N ASP A 864 14.64 23.94 22.05
CA ASP A 864 14.14 22.93 21.11
C ASP A 864 13.22 21.86 21.75
N SER A 865 12.92 21.92 23.06
CA SER A 865 11.89 21.10 23.69
C SER A 865 11.11 21.87 24.77
N THR A 866 9.83 21.52 24.88
CA THR A 866 8.80 22.11 25.73
C THR A 866 9.18 22.08 27.22
N PRO A 867 8.72 23.07 28.02
CA PRO A 867 8.94 23.08 29.47
C PRO A 867 8.32 21.86 30.13
N LEU A 868 8.87 21.44 31.28
CA LEU A 868 8.34 20.31 32.05
C LEU A 868 6.87 20.56 32.41
N ASP A 869 5.98 19.75 31.87
CA ASP A 869 4.57 19.78 32.20
C ASP A 869 4.35 19.27 33.63
N THR A 870 3.68 20.08 34.44
CA THR A 870 3.31 19.73 35.82
C THR A 870 1.80 19.81 36.05
N GLU A 871 1.03 20.22 35.04
CA GLU A 871 -0.42 20.20 35.12
C GLU A 871 -0.92 18.83 34.67
N VAL A 872 -2.00 18.35 35.29
CA VAL A 872 -2.59 17.07 34.92
C VAL A 872 -3.65 17.30 33.84
N PRO A 873 -3.80 16.39 32.86
CA PRO A 873 -4.84 16.53 31.86
C PRO A 873 -6.23 16.59 32.48
N THR A 874 -7.16 17.25 31.79
CA THR A 874 -8.57 17.18 32.18
C THR A 874 -9.09 15.74 32.09
N ALA A 875 -10.01 15.36 32.99
CA ALA A 875 -10.60 14.02 32.98
C ALA A 875 -11.37 13.77 31.67
N PRO A 876 -11.24 12.59 31.04
CA PRO A 876 -12.04 12.24 29.87
C PRO A 876 -13.53 12.29 30.24
N SER A 877 -14.37 12.82 29.35
CA SER A 877 -15.80 13.02 29.66
C SER A 877 -16.70 12.23 28.71
N ASN A 878 -17.94 11.98 29.12
CA ASN A 878 -18.95 11.29 28.29
C ASN A 878 -18.52 9.90 27.81
N LEU A 879 -17.88 9.11 28.68
CA LEU A 879 -17.61 7.70 28.41
C LEU A 879 -18.95 6.98 28.18
N ASN A 880 -19.08 6.32 27.05
CA ASN A 880 -20.25 5.54 26.63
C ASN A 880 -19.82 4.24 25.94
N ALA A 881 -20.71 3.25 25.93
CA ALA A 881 -20.53 2.00 25.21
C ALA A 881 -21.61 1.80 24.15
N TYR A 882 -21.25 1.20 23.03
CA TYR A 882 -22.14 0.87 21.91
C TYR A 882 -21.70 -0.45 21.26
N ASP A 883 -22.47 -0.95 20.28
CA ASP A 883 -22.23 -2.24 19.62
C ASP A 883 -21.98 -3.40 20.59
N ILE A 884 -22.73 -3.40 21.70
CA ILE A 884 -22.63 -4.42 22.75
C ILE A 884 -23.24 -5.72 22.21
N THR A 885 -22.43 -6.76 22.08
CA THR A 885 -22.85 -8.11 21.69
C THR A 885 -22.83 -9.04 22.91
N GLU A 886 -22.93 -10.35 22.70
CA GLU A 886 -22.77 -11.36 23.74
C GLU A 886 -21.32 -11.43 24.25
N THR A 887 -20.33 -11.06 23.42
CA THR A 887 -18.89 -11.24 23.76
C THR A 887 -18.00 -10.03 23.47
N THR A 888 -18.55 -8.95 22.92
CA THR A 888 -17.80 -7.73 22.56
C THR A 888 -18.60 -6.45 22.86
N LEU A 889 -17.92 -5.31 22.89
CA LEU A 889 -18.52 -3.98 22.88
C LEU A 889 -17.50 -2.95 22.37
N GLU A 890 -17.97 -1.77 21.98
CA GLU A 890 -17.14 -0.60 21.70
C GLU A 890 -17.32 0.44 22.80
N LEU A 891 -16.22 1.11 23.18
CA LEU A 891 -16.22 2.28 24.06
C LEU A 891 -15.92 3.54 23.26
N SER A 892 -16.53 4.66 23.64
CA SER A 892 -16.12 5.99 23.18
C SER A 892 -16.18 7.02 24.30
N TRP A 893 -15.44 8.12 24.18
CA TRP A 893 -15.46 9.25 25.11
C TRP A 893 -15.10 10.56 24.39
N ASN A 894 -15.24 11.69 25.07
CA ASN A 894 -14.74 12.98 24.59
C ASN A 894 -13.27 13.15 24.97
N ALA A 895 -12.49 13.74 24.08
CA ALA A 895 -11.08 14.00 24.30
C ALA A 895 -10.86 14.90 25.52
N SER A 896 -9.85 14.56 26.31
CA SER A 896 -9.24 15.41 27.31
C SER A 896 -8.42 16.50 26.65
N THR A 897 -8.37 17.65 27.31
CA THR A 897 -7.47 18.76 27.00
C THR A 897 -6.40 18.90 28.08
N ASP A 898 -5.24 19.38 27.68
CA ASP A 898 -4.09 19.63 28.53
C ASP A 898 -3.37 20.91 28.07
N ASN A 899 -2.54 21.50 28.92
CA ASN A 899 -1.82 22.74 28.59
C ASN A 899 -0.64 22.50 27.62
N ILE A 900 -0.13 21.27 27.53
CA ILE A 900 0.88 20.84 26.56
C ILE A 900 0.28 19.85 25.57
N ALA A 901 -0.07 18.63 26.00
CA ALA A 901 -0.64 17.59 25.13
C ALA A 901 -1.15 16.37 25.93
N VAL A 902 -2.21 15.73 25.44
CA VAL A 902 -2.69 14.46 26.00
C VAL A 902 -2.12 13.30 25.20
N LEU A 903 -1.14 12.59 25.76
CA LEU A 903 -0.40 11.52 25.10
C LEU A 903 -1.22 10.23 24.89
N GLU A 904 -1.94 9.78 25.91
CA GLU A 904 -2.66 8.50 25.88
C GLU A 904 -3.85 8.45 26.85
N TYR A 905 -4.74 7.47 26.67
CA TYR A 905 -5.81 7.14 27.60
C TYR A 905 -5.64 5.71 28.11
N ASP A 906 -5.71 5.50 29.42
CA ASP A 906 -5.77 4.19 30.07
C ASP A 906 -7.23 3.76 30.28
N ILE A 907 -7.60 2.57 29.80
CA ILE A 907 -8.94 1.98 29.93
C ILE A 907 -8.92 0.89 30.98
N TYR A 908 -9.83 0.99 31.94
CA TYR A 908 -10.02 0.02 33.02
C TYR A 908 -11.35 -0.69 32.87
N GLN A 909 -11.34 -2.01 33.03
CA GLN A 909 -12.50 -2.89 33.17
C GLN A 909 -12.46 -3.49 34.58
N ASP A 910 -13.47 -3.24 35.41
CA ASP A 910 -13.55 -3.73 36.79
C ASP A 910 -12.25 -3.47 37.59
N ASP A 911 -11.76 -2.23 37.50
CA ASP A 911 -10.52 -1.73 38.12
C ASP A 911 -9.21 -2.37 37.59
N LEU A 912 -9.26 -3.20 36.54
CA LEU A 912 -8.09 -3.76 35.86
C LEU A 912 -7.86 -3.08 34.52
N THR A 913 -6.61 -2.66 34.24
CA THR A 913 -6.25 -2.07 32.95
C THR A 913 -6.42 -3.09 31.82
N VAL A 914 -7.26 -2.79 30.84
CA VAL A 914 -7.55 -3.68 29.69
C VAL A 914 -6.99 -3.15 28.37
N GLY A 915 -6.56 -1.90 28.33
CA GLY A 915 -5.86 -1.35 27.18
C GLY A 915 -5.56 0.14 27.29
N ARG A 916 -4.90 0.65 26.25
CA ARG A 916 -4.56 2.07 26.10
C ARG A 916 -4.89 2.55 24.70
N THR A 917 -5.25 3.82 24.56
CA THR A 917 -5.36 4.47 23.26
C THR A 917 -4.40 5.67 23.18
N PRO A 918 -3.69 5.88 22.06
CA PRO A 918 -2.83 7.06 21.88
C PRO A 918 -3.63 8.37 21.75
N GLU A 919 -2.90 9.50 21.71
CA GLU A 919 -3.44 10.85 21.50
C GLU A 919 -4.45 10.91 20.35
N GLY A 920 -5.56 11.62 20.57
CA GLY A 920 -6.63 11.81 19.58
C GLY A 920 -7.56 10.62 19.38
N ILE A 921 -7.23 9.43 19.90
CA ILE A 921 -8.08 8.23 19.81
C ILE A 921 -8.94 8.11 21.07
N THR A 922 -10.24 8.34 20.89
CA THR A 922 -11.23 8.37 21.97
C THR A 922 -12.23 7.23 21.88
N THR A 923 -11.84 6.11 21.25
CA THR A 923 -12.65 4.89 21.14
C THR A 923 -11.80 3.64 21.43
N PHE A 924 -12.42 2.58 21.95
CA PHE A 924 -11.71 1.34 22.29
C PHE A 924 -12.60 0.09 22.17
N HIS A 925 -12.17 -0.90 21.38
CA HIS A 925 -12.86 -2.19 21.22
C HIS A 925 -12.53 -3.14 22.36
N VAL A 926 -13.56 -3.73 22.97
CA VAL A 926 -13.44 -4.73 24.03
C VAL A 926 -13.99 -6.06 23.52
N SER A 927 -13.20 -7.12 23.63
CA SER A 927 -13.53 -8.47 23.15
C SER A 927 -13.34 -9.53 24.25
N ASN A 928 -13.79 -10.77 23.99
CA ASN A 928 -13.71 -11.91 24.91
C ASN A 928 -14.48 -11.72 26.22
N LEU A 929 -15.55 -10.92 26.19
CA LEU A 929 -16.46 -10.77 27.32
C LEU A 929 -17.37 -12.01 27.44
N THR A 930 -17.85 -12.28 28.65
CA THR A 930 -18.80 -13.37 28.92
C THR A 930 -20.21 -12.86 28.69
N GLU A 931 -21.06 -13.66 28.03
CA GLU A 931 -22.48 -13.33 27.81
C GLU A 931 -23.24 -13.05 29.11
N ASN A 932 -24.27 -12.20 29.03
CA ASN A 932 -25.14 -11.80 30.16
C ASN A 932 -24.40 -11.29 31.41
N THR A 933 -23.17 -10.80 31.28
CA THR A 933 -22.29 -10.41 32.39
C THR A 933 -22.11 -8.89 32.41
N SER A 934 -22.18 -8.30 33.60
CA SER A 934 -21.98 -6.85 33.77
C SER A 934 -20.52 -6.53 34.08
N TYR A 935 -19.99 -5.58 33.34
CA TYR A 935 -18.64 -5.05 33.47
C TYR A 935 -18.72 -3.54 33.74
N THR A 936 -17.80 -3.02 34.54
CA THR A 936 -17.65 -1.58 34.78
C THR A 936 -16.44 -1.04 34.02
N PHE A 937 -16.58 0.13 33.40
CA PHE A 937 -15.49 0.77 32.67
C PHE A 937 -15.24 2.21 33.13
N THR A 938 -13.97 2.58 33.23
CA THR A 938 -13.48 3.94 33.47
C THR A 938 -12.24 4.22 32.63
N VAL A 939 -12.07 5.48 32.21
CA VAL A 939 -10.94 5.91 31.38
C VAL A 939 -10.21 7.07 32.06
N TYR A 940 -8.88 7.09 31.97
CA TYR A 940 -8.02 8.17 32.45
C TYR A 940 -7.16 8.67 31.30
N ALA A 941 -7.04 9.98 31.11
CA ALA A 941 -6.04 10.59 30.23
C ALA A 941 -4.68 10.75 30.93
N LYS A 942 -3.62 10.70 30.14
CA LYS A 942 -2.24 10.89 30.55
C LYS A 942 -1.49 11.74 29.53
N ASP A 943 -0.67 12.67 30.00
CA ASP A 943 0.16 13.53 29.15
C ASP A 943 1.54 12.92 28.84
N GLU A 944 2.35 13.67 28.08
CA GLU A 944 3.72 13.29 27.72
C GLU A 944 4.70 13.31 28.90
N ALA A 945 4.42 14.08 29.94
CA ALA A 945 5.20 14.10 31.18
C ALA A 945 4.83 12.95 32.14
N GLY A 946 3.76 12.21 31.85
CA GLY A 946 3.25 11.10 32.61
C GLY A 946 2.28 11.48 33.74
N ASN A 947 1.77 12.72 33.78
CA ASN A 947 0.74 13.06 34.75
C ASN A 947 -0.60 12.46 34.33
N ILE A 948 -1.37 11.96 35.32
CA ILE A 948 -2.61 11.23 35.11
C ILE A 948 -3.78 12.11 35.57
N SER A 949 -4.76 12.29 34.69
CA SER A 949 -6.01 13.00 34.96
C SER A 949 -6.88 12.33 36.03
N GLY A 950 -7.98 12.98 36.41
CA GLY A 950 -9.08 12.32 37.12
C GLY A 950 -9.81 11.30 36.24
N ALA A 951 -10.52 10.35 36.85
CA ALA A 951 -11.30 9.34 36.13
C ALA A 951 -12.44 9.97 35.32
N SER A 952 -12.76 9.36 34.18
CA SER A 952 -14.03 9.61 33.48
C SER A 952 -15.24 9.22 34.33
N ASN A 953 -16.45 9.48 33.82
CA ASN A 953 -17.64 8.84 34.37
C ASN A 953 -17.52 7.31 34.22
N THR A 954 -17.85 6.57 35.28
CA THR A 954 -17.96 5.10 35.21
C THR A 954 -19.22 4.70 34.47
N ILE A 955 -19.11 3.76 33.53
CA ILE A 955 -20.26 3.10 32.93
C ILE A 955 -20.31 1.63 33.35
N THR A 956 -21.51 1.10 33.56
CA THR A 956 -21.72 -0.33 33.74
C THR A 956 -22.42 -0.86 32.50
N VAL A 957 -21.79 -1.79 31.82
CA VAL A 957 -22.28 -2.38 30.58
C VAL A 957 -22.52 -3.86 30.80
N LYS A 958 -23.74 -4.31 30.47
CA LYS A 958 -24.08 -5.72 30.53
C LYS A 958 -24.05 -6.28 29.10
N THR A 959 -23.18 -7.25 28.85
CA THR A 959 -23.16 -7.98 27.59
C THR A 959 -24.50 -8.65 27.35
N GLN A 960 -24.86 -8.83 26.09
CA GLN A 960 -26.12 -9.46 25.74
C GLN A 960 -26.10 -10.91 26.25
N ALA A 961 -27.24 -11.39 26.74
CA ALA A 961 -27.40 -12.83 26.92
C ALA A 961 -27.51 -13.47 25.54
N VAL A 962 -27.01 -14.69 25.37
CA VAL A 962 -27.43 -15.50 24.22
C VAL A 962 -28.93 -15.72 24.34
N ILE A 963 -29.71 -15.04 23.50
CA ILE A 963 -31.18 -15.06 23.57
C ILE A 963 -31.70 -16.30 22.85
N THR A 964 -32.17 -17.27 23.61
CA THR A 964 -33.09 -18.31 23.15
C THR A 964 -34.56 -17.85 23.37
N ALA A 965 -35.16 -17.22 22.33
CA ALA A 965 -36.60 -16.93 22.01
C ALA A 965 -37.40 -15.83 22.81
N PRO A 966 -38.58 -15.28 22.34
CA PRO A 966 -39.20 -15.06 21.00
C PRO A 966 -39.81 -13.62 20.75
N ASN A 967 -40.27 -13.38 19.51
CA ASN A 967 -40.85 -12.16 18.88
C ASN A 967 -41.94 -11.34 19.65
N ASP A 968 -41.54 -10.45 20.56
CA ASP A 968 -42.39 -9.38 21.11
C ASP A 968 -42.35 -8.11 20.25
N CYS A 969 -43.49 -7.76 19.65
CA CYS A 969 -43.64 -6.57 18.81
C CYS A 969 -44.23 -5.36 19.54
N SER A 970 -44.46 -5.44 20.85
CA SER A 970 -45.15 -4.40 21.63
C SER A 970 -44.44 -3.03 21.58
N ASN A 971 -43.14 -3.02 21.32
CA ASN A 971 -42.30 -1.82 21.26
C ASN A 971 -41.99 -1.34 19.83
N ILE A 972 -42.49 -2.00 18.80
CA ILE A 972 -42.21 -1.65 17.39
C ILE A 972 -43.41 -0.88 16.82
N ALA A 973 -43.15 0.32 16.28
CA ALA A 973 -44.21 1.19 15.77
C ALA A 973 -44.95 0.56 14.57
N ALA A 974 -46.26 0.75 14.51
CA ALA A 974 -47.05 0.32 13.34
C ALA A 974 -46.68 1.16 12.10
N TYR A 975 -46.61 0.53 10.93
CA TYR A 975 -46.36 1.22 9.67
C TYR A 975 -47.44 2.27 9.40
N GLN A 976 -47.01 3.52 9.24
CA GLN A 976 -47.81 4.65 8.80
C GLN A 976 -47.47 5.02 7.36
N SER A 977 -48.49 5.04 6.49
CA SER A 977 -48.35 5.46 5.09
C SER A 977 -48.02 6.94 4.99
N GLY A 978 -46.98 7.30 4.23
CA GLY A 978 -46.53 8.69 4.03
C GLY A 978 -45.48 9.21 5.01
N GLN A 979 -45.12 8.43 6.05
CA GLN A 979 -43.99 8.72 6.93
C GLN A 979 -42.67 8.23 6.31
N ALA A 980 -41.58 8.98 6.48
CA ALA A 980 -40.24 8.56 6.06
C ALA A 980 -39.64 7.60 7.10
N TYR A 981 -39.01 6.52 6.63
CA TYR A 981 -38.30 5.52 7.45
C TYR A 981 -36.87 5.38 6.94
N PHE A 982 -35.90 5.30 7.86
CA PHE A 982 -34.48 5.29 7.59
C PHE A 982 -33.88 3.89 7.80
N GLU A 983 -32.67 3.66 7.28
CA GLU A 983 -31.96 2.39 7.41
C GLU A 983 -31.85 1.96 8.87
N GLY A 984 -32.29 0.75 9.18
CA GLY A 984 -32.35 0.25 10.55
C GLY A 984 -33.73 0.34 11.21
N ASP A 985 -34.62 1.21 10.74
CA ASP A 985 -35.97 1.37 11.31
C ASP A 985 -36.78 0.09 11.20
N GLN A 986 -37.52 -0.23 12.26
CA GLN A 986 -38.42 -1.38 12.31
C GLN A 986 -39.87 -0.90 12.41
N VAL A 987 -40.75 -1.53 11.61
CA VAL A 987 -42.19 -1.25 11.63
C VAL A 987 -43.01 -2.53 11.61
N VAL A 988 -44.18 -2.50 12.25
CA VAL A 988 -45.16 -3.58 12.20
C VAL A 988 -46.20 -3.29 11.11
N TYR A 989 -46.35 -4.20 10.15
CA TYR A 989 -47.39 -4.16 9.13
C TYR A 989 -48.00 -5.56 8.95
N ASN A 990 -49.33 -5.69 9.07
CA ASN A 990 -50.05 -6.98 9.01
C ASN A 990 -49.52 -8.08 9.94
N ASN A 991 -49.25 -7.75 11.22
CA ASN A 991 -48.64 -8.66 12.19
C ASN A 991 -47.29 -9.22 11.74
N LYS A 992 -46.50 -8.44 11.01
CA LYS A 992 -45.13 -8.77 10.63
C LYS A 992 -44.23 -7.56 10.88
N VAL A 993 -43.05 -7.80 11.43
CA VAL A 993 -41.99 -6.80 11.56
C VAL A 993 -41.20 -6.75 10.26
N TYR A 994 -41.02 -5.54 9.75
CA TYR A 994 -40.14 -5.25 8.63
C TYR A 994 -39.05 -4.28 9.11
N LYS A 995 -37.81 -4.52 8.70
CA LYS A 995 -36.68 -3.61 8.91
C LYS A 995 -36.30 -2.99 7.59
N VAL A 996 -36.04 -1.69 7.57
CA VAL A 996 -35.48 -1.02 6.40
C VAL A 996 -34.03 -1.47 6.24
N ILE A 997 -33.76 -2.24 5.19
CA ILE A 997 -32.43 -2.70 4.82
C ILE A 997 -32.21 -2.33 3.34
N ASN A 998 -31.15 -1.59 3.06
CA ASN A 998 -30.86 -0.98 1.76
C ASN A 998 -32.05 -0.19 1.19
N GLY A 999 -32.76 0.55 2.04
CA GLY A 999 -33.95 1.31 1.66
C GLY A 999 -35.21 0.48 1.33
N ASN A 1000 -35.16 -0.85 1.49
CA ASN A 1000 -36.30 -1.73 1.28
C ASN A 1000 -36.81 -2.29 2.62
N PHE A 1001 -38.14 -2.36 2.77
CA PHE A 1001 -38.76 -3.05 3.91
C PHE A 1001 -38.55 -4.56 3.78
N THR A 1002 -37.59 -5.08 4.53
CA THR A 1002 -37.21 -6.48 4.54
C THR A 1002 -37.90 -7.18 5.72
N TYR A 1003 -38.68 -8.22 5.42
CA TYR A 1003 -39.40 -9.00 6.43
C TYR A 1003 -38.42 -9.59 7.46
N GLN A 1004 -38.77 -9.48 8.73
CA GLN A 1004 -38.00 -10.03 9.85
C GLN A 1004 -38.74 -11.22 10.48
N PHE A 1005 -39.91 -10.97 11.08
CA PHE A 1005 -40.66 -12.00 11.81
C PHE A 1005 -42.14 -11.60 12.01
N ASP A 1006 -43.01 -12.55 12.35
CA ASP A 1006 -44.44 -12.32 12.61
C ASP A 1006 -44.70 -11.93 14.08
N CYS A 1007 -45.63 -10.99 14.30
CA CYS A 1007 -46.11 -10.54 15.61
C CYS A 1007 -47.31 -11.39 16.05
N GLY A 1008 -47.06 -12.30 16.98
CA GLY A 1008 -48.10 -13.13 17.59
C GLY A 1008 -47.54 -14.40 18.19
N SER A 1009 -47.82 -14.59 19.48
CA SER A 1009 -47.44 -15.74 20.30
C SER A 1009 -47.88 -17.07 19.69
N THR A 1010 -46.92 -17.95 19.40
CA THR A 1010 -47.18 -19.40 19.48
C THR A 1010 -47.21 -19.83 20.95
N PRO A 1011 -48.03 -20.82 21.32
CA PRO A 1011 -48.07 -21.31 22.70
C PRO A 1011 -46.68 -21.82 23.10
N ALA A 1012 -46.33 -21.69 24.38
CA ALA A 1012 -45.17 -22.38 24.92
C ALA A 1012 -45.27 -23.87 24.56
N ASP A 1013 -44.21 -24.41 23.96
CA ASP A 1013 -44.14 -25.82 23.64
C ASP A 1013 -44.02 -26.61 24.94
N THR A 1014 -45.12 -27.24 25.32
CA THR A 1014 -45.15 -28.14 26.48
C THR A 1014 -45.09 -29.61 26.05
N GLN A 1015 -45.01 -29.89 24.75
CA GLN A 1015 -45.04 -31.23 24.22
C GLN A 1015 -43.62 -31.70 23.94
N ALA A 1016 -43.22 -32.80 24.57
CA ALA A 1016 -41.91 -33.37 24.35
C ALA A 1016 -41.81 -34.05 22.98
N PRO A 1017 -40.61 -34.07 22.36
CA PRO A 1017 -40.37 -34.78 21.12
C PRO A 1017 -40.73 -36.26 21.21
N THR A 1018 -41.02 -36.86 20.05
CA THR A 1018 -41.13 -38.31 19.94
C THR A 1018 -39.80 -38.98 20.28
N ALA A 1019 -39.85 -40.17 20.90
CA ALA A 1019 -38.65 -40.93 21.23
C ALA A 1019 -37.86 -41.29 19.96
N PRO A 1020 -36.52 -41.21 19.98
CA PRO A 1020 -35.70 -41.70 18.88
C PRO A 1020 -35.94 -43.21 18.73
N ASN A 1021 -36.25 -43.66 17.51
CA ASN A 1021 -36.54 -45.06 17.22
C ASN A 1021 -35.34 -45.76 16.59
N ASN A 1022 -35.33 -47.09 16.60
CA ASN A 1022 -34.29 -47.90 15.93
C ASN A 1022 -32.86 -47.57 16.36
N LEU A 1023 -32.64 -47.29 17.65
CA LEU A 1023 -31.28 -47.21 18.18
C LEU A 1023 -30.59 -48.56 17.95
N ASN A 1024 -29.46 -48.54 17.28
CA ASN A 1024 -28.67 -49.72 16.95
C ASN A 1024 -27.17 -49.45 17.19
N ALA A 1025 -26.45 -50.48 17.62
CA ALA A 1025 -24.99 -50.47 17.69
C ALA A 1025 -24.38 -51.30 16.55
N TYR A 1026 -23.33 -50.80 15.93
CA TYR A 1026 -22.58 -51.49 14.89
C TYR A 1026 -21.08 -51.15 15.00
N ASP A 1027 -20.24 -51.82 14.21
CA ASP A 1027 -18.77 -51.67 14.26
C ASP A 1027 -18.20 -51.85 15.69
N VAL A 1028 -18.72 -52.84 16.42
CA VAL A 1028 -18.33 -53.15 17.80
C VAL A 1028 -16.97 -53.85 17.81
N THR A 1029 -15.98 -53.22 18.43
CA THR A 1029 -14.62 -53.73 18.62
C THR A 1029 -14.39 -54.14 20.08
N GLU A 1030 -13.15 -54.47 20.46
CA GLU A 1030 -12.80 -54.67 21.87
C GLU A 1030 -12.93 -53.39 22.73
N THR A 1031 -12.86 -52.19 22.14
CA THR A 1031 -12.84 -50.94 22.91
C THR A 1031 -13.71 -49.82 22.34
N THR A 1032 -14.40 -50.03 21.22
CA THR A 1032 -15.22 -49.02 20.56
C THR A 1032 -16.48 -49.60 19.96
N LEU A 1033 -17.46 -48.76 19.65
CA LEU A 1033 -18.61 -49.06 18.79
C LEU A 1033 -19.21 -47.78 18.21
N GLU A 1034 -20.04 -47.91 17.19
CA GLU A 1034 -20.87 -46.83 16.65
C GLU A 1034 -22.33 -47.04 17.04
N LEU A 1035 -23.03 -45.95 17.37
CA LEU A 1035 -24.48 -45.92 17.57
C LEU A 1035 -25.15 -45.17 16.43
N SER A 1036 -26.33 -45.60 16.01
CA SER A 1036 -27.22 -44.82 15.14
C SER A 1036 -28.68 -45.00 15.50
N TRP A 1037 -29.51 -44.01 15.19
CA TRP A 1037 -30.95 -44.03 15.45
C TRP A 1037 -31.73 -43.22 14.42
N ASP A 1038 -33.04 -43.43 14.37
CA ASP A 1038 -33.93 -42.72 13.47
C ASP A 1038 -34.33 -41.35 13.99
N ALA A 1039 -34.95 -40.59 13.09
CA ALA A 1039 -35.39 -39.25 13.39
C ALA A 1039 -36.57 -39.15 14.35
N SER A 1040 -36.36 -38.46 15.48
CA SER A 1040 -37.46 -37.89 16.26
C SER A 1040 -38.07 -36.70 15.55
N THR A 1041 -39.38 -36.59 15.65
CA THR A 1041 -40.20 -35.44 15.26
C THR A 1041 -40.80 -34.77 16.47
N ASP A 1042 -41.08 -33.49 16.35
CA ASP A 1042 -41.70 -32.66 17.38
C ASP A 1042 -42.69 -31.68 16.72
N ASN A 1043 -43.64 -31.13 17.49
CA ASN A 1043 -44.61 -30.16 16.98
C ASN A 1043 -43.99 -28.80 16.64
N ILE A 1044 -42.85 -28.44 17.24
CA ILE A 1044 -42.06 -27.28 16.85
C ILE A 1044 -40.75 -27.73 16.21
N ALA A 1045 -39.81 -28.29 16.98
CA ALA A 1045 -38.52 -28.72 16.45
C ALA A 1045 -37.74 -29.56 17.46
N VAL A 1046 -37.10 -30.63 16.98
CA VAL A 1046 -36.04 -31.33 17.73
C VAL A 1046 -34.73 -30.61 17.49
N THR A 1047 -33.98 -30.32 18.55
CA THR A 1047 -32.74 -29.53 18.51
C THR A 1047 -31.50 -30.37 18.84
N GLU A 1048 -31.62 -31.35 19.73
CA GLU A 1048 -30.50 -32.21 20.14
C GLU A 1048 -30.91 -33.64 20.55
N TYR A 1049 -29.93 -34.54 20.61
CA TYR A 1049 -30.03 -35.89 21.18
C TYR A 1049 -29.00 -36.09 22.29
N ASP A 1050 -29.44 -36.58 23.45
CA ASP A 1050 -28.57 -36.99 24.56
C ASP A 1050 -28.36 -38.52 24.52
N ILE A 1051 -27.11 -38.96 24.49
CA ILE A 1051 -26.70 -40.37 24.45
C ILE A 1051 -26.23 -40.79 25.84
N TYR A 1052 -26.87 -41.80 26.40
CA TYR A 1052 -26.58 -42.35 27.72
C TYR A 1052 -25.94 -43.73 27.62
N GLN A 1053 -24.90 -43.95 28.43
CA GLN A 1053 -24.35 -45.25 28.76
C GLN A 1053 -24.74 -45.58 30.21
N GLY A 1054 -25.67 -46.51 30.39
CA GLY A 1054 -26.33 -46.72 31.68
C GLY A 1054 -27.11 -45.46 32.11
N ASN A 1055 -26.74 -44.87 33.25
CA ASN A 1055 -27.36 -43.63 33.76
C ASN A 1055 -26.52 -42.37 33.49
N SER A 1056 -25.36 -42.50 32.85
CA SER A 1056 -24.45 -41.39 32.59
C SER A 1056 -24.52 -40.96 31.14
N ILE A 1057 -24.57 -39.64 30.91
CA ILE A 1057 -24.48 -39.10 29.56
C ILE A 1057 -23.04 -39.24 29.04
N VAL A 1058 -22.90 -39.77 27.83
CA VAL A 1058 -21.60 -39.98 27.17
C VAL A 1058 -21.40 -39.10 25.94
N GLY A 1059 -22.46 -38.45 25.47
CA GLY A 1059 -22.37 -37.43 24.45
C GLY A 1059 -23.71 -36.81 24.09
N ARG A 1060 -23.64 -35.74 23.30
CA ARG A 1060 -24.79 -35.07 22.70
C ARG A 1060 -24.54 -34.84 21.22
N THR A 1061 -25.58 -34.92 20.41
CA THR A 1061 -25.51 -34.58 18.98
C THR A 1061 -26.61 -33.58 18.61
N PRO A 1062 -26.34 -32.61 17.72
CA PRO A 1062 -27.39 -31.76 17.15
C PRO A 1062 -28.42 -32.59 16.39
N ALA A 1063 -29.65 -32.07 16.23
CA ALA A 1063 -30.75 -32.80 15.62
C ALA A 1063 -30.49 -33.28 14.19
N GLY A 1064 -29.55 -32.70 13.44
CA GLY A 1064 -29.14 -33.17 12.11
C GLY A 1064 -28.24 -34.41 12.12
N ILE A 1065 -27.66 -34.78 13.27
CA ILE A 1065 -26.69 -35.87 13.41
C ILE A 1065 -27.34 -37.01 14.20
N ARG A 1066 -27.41 -38.18 13.57
CA ARG A 1066 -28.15 -39.37 14.03
C ARG A 1066 -27.26 -40.59 14.31
N ASN A 1067 -25.97 -40.34 14.52
CA ASN A 1067 -25.00 -41.35 14.89
C ASN A 1067 -24.01 -40.81 15.92
N PHE A 1068 -23.36 -41.70 16.66
CA PHE A 1068 -22.43 -41.34 17.72
C PHE A 1068 -21.38 -42.43 17.97
N HIS A 1069 -20.11 -42.06 17.92
CA HIS A 1069 -18.98 -42.96 18.20
C HIS A 1069 -18.75 -43.07 19.71
N VAL A 1070 -18.67 -44.30 20.22
CA VAL A 1070 -18.34 -44.58 21.61
C VAL A 1070 -16.98 -45.27 21.68
N ALA A 1071 -16.03 -44.65 22.36
CA ALA A 1071 -14.67 -45.13 22.54
C ALA A 1071 -14.34 -45.45 24.01
N ASN A 1072 -13.16 -46.01 24.25
CA ASN A 1072 -12.62 -46.36 25.58
C ASN A 1072 -13.48 -47.37 26.37
N LEU A 1073 -14.19 -48.23 25.66
CA LEU A 1073 -14.87 -49.38 26.25
C LEU A 1073 -13.84 -50.44 26.66
N ILE A 1074 -14.18 -51.24 27.65
CA ILE A 1074 -13.34 -52.33 28.15
C ILE A 1074 -13.70 -53.57 27.35
N GLU A 1075 -12.71 -54.36 26.94
CA GLU A 1075 -12.91 -55.61 26.22
C GLU A 1075 -13.80 -56.61 26.97
N SER A 1076 -14.51 -57.46 26.22
CA SER A 1076 -15.43 -58.48 26.75
C SER A 1076 -16.45 -57.96 27.78
N SER A 1077 -16.76 -56.67 27.78
CA SER A 1077 -17.62 -56.02 28.77
C SER A 1077 -18.93 -55.57 28.15
N SER A 1078 -20.04 -55.81 28.86
CA SER A 1078 -21.38 -55.46 28.39
C SER A 1078 -21.76 -54.03 28.80
N TYR A 1079 -22.28 -53.27 27.83
CA TYR A 1079 -22.72 -51.89 27.98
C TYR A 1079 -24.16 -51.73 27.48
N SER A 1080 -24.91 -50.80 28.10
CA SER A 1080 -26.29 -50.49 27.73
C SER A 1080 -26.38 -49.03 27.29
N PHE A 1081 -26.90 -48.76 26.09
CA PHE A 1081 -27.08 -47.42 25.56
C PHE A 1081 -28.55 -47.06 25.33
N VAL A 1082 -28.88 -45.80 25.61
CA VAL A 1082 -30.21 -45.20 25.39
C VAL A 1082 -30.02 -43.79 24.87
N VAL A 1083 -30.88 -43.35 23.95
CA VAL A 1083 -30.87 -41.99 23.42
C VAL A 1083 -32.20 -41.29 23.73
N TYR A 1084 -32.13 -40.01 24.06
CA TYR A 1084 -33.29 -39.13 24.26
C TYR A 1084 -33.19 -37.95 23.30
N ALA A 1085 -34.31 -37.52 22.72
CA ALA A 1085 -34.39 -36.30 21.93
C ALA A 1085 -34.83 -35.12 22.81
N LYS A 1086 -34.42 -33.91 22.45
CA LYS A 1086 -34.87 -32.68 23.07
C LYS A 1086 -35.27 -31.64 22.04
N ASP A 1087 -36.23 -30.81 22.42
CA ASP A 1087 -36.64 -29.65 21.64
C ASP A 1087 -35.96 -28.36 22.13
N GLU A 1088 -36.31 -27.26 21.48
CA GLU A 1088 -35.84 -25.92 21.80
C GLU A 1088 -36.37 -25.40 23.16
N ALA A 1089 -37.49 -25.96 23.63
CA ALA A 1089 -38.09 -25.63 24.93
C ALA A 1089 -37.49 -26.45 26.10
N GLY A 1090 -36.60 -27.40 25.80
CA GLY A 1090 -35.95 -28.27 26.78
C GLY A 1090 -36.80 -29.46 27.23
N ASN A 1091 -37.94 -29.74 26.58
CA ASN A 1091 -38.71 -30.94 26.86
C ASN A 1091 -37.94 -32.17 26.35
N ILE A 1092 -37.84 -33.20 27.18
CA ILE A 1092 -37.09 -34.43 26.87
C ILE A 1092 -38.07 -35.53 26.45
N SER A 1093 -37.79 -36.17 25.32
CA SER A 1093 -38.59 -37.29 24.82
C SER A 1093 -38.62 -38.46 25.82
N SER A 1094 -39.50 -39.43 25.56
CA SER A 1094 -39.31 -40.76 26.13
C SER A 1094 -38.01 -41.39 25.60
N ALA A 1095 -37.43 -42.34 26.35
CA ALA A 1095 -36.23 -43.07 25.96
C ALA A 1095 -36.42 -43.83 24.63
N SER A 1096 -35.35 -43.91 23.82
CA SER A 1096 -35.27 -44.89 22.73
C SER A 1096 -35.36 -46.33 23.25
N ASN A 1097 -35.36 -47.31 22.32
CA ASN A 1097 -35.03 -48.68 22.72
C ASN A 1097 -33.62 -48.74 23.31
N VAL A 1098 -33.41 -49.62 24.31
CA VAL A 1098 -32.08 -49.85 24.90
C VAL A 1098 -31.29 -50.78 23.99
N VAL A 1099 -30.05 -50.41 23.66
CA VAL A 1099 -29.10 -51.31 23.00
C VAL A 1099 -28.12 -51.85 24.03
N ASN A 1100 -28.17 -53.16 24.27
CA ASN A 1100 -27.17 -53.85 25.09
C ASN A 1100 -26.16 -54.52 24.18
N ILE A 1101 -24.89 -54.24 24.39
CA ILE A 1101 -23.81 -54.70 23.52
C ILE A 1101 -22.57 -55.07 24.33
N THR A 1102 -21.94 -56.18 23.98
CA THR A 1102 -20.69 -56.64 24.60
C THR A 1102 -19.56 -56.43 23.61
N THR A 1103 -18.51 -55.73 24.03
CA THR A 1103 -17.29 -55.55 23.25
C THR A 1103 -16.58 -56.88 22.98
N ALA A 1104 -15.82 -56.93 21.88
CA ALA A 1104 -15.06 -58.13 21.51
C ALA A 1104 -13.89 -58.42 22.48
N ALA A 1105 -13.29 -59.61 22.41
CA ALA A 1105 -12.09 -59.98 23.18
C ALA A 1105 -10.81 -59.67 22.37
N ALA A 1106 -9.74 -59.20 23.03
CA ALA A 1106 -8.49 -58.85 22.33
C ALA A 1106 -7.84 -60.04 21.60
N ALA A 1107 -7.37 -59.78 20.38
CA ALA A 1107 -6.61 -60.71 19.56
C ALA A 1107 -5.10 -60.71 19.93
N THR A 1108 -4.48 -61.88 19.88
CA THR A 1108 -3.05 -62.12 20.15
C THR A 1108 -2.12 -61.57 19.06
N ASP A 1109 -0.88 -61.22 19.44
CA ASP A 1109 0.21 -60.68 18.60
C ASP A 1109 0.33 -61.37 17.22
N PRO A 1110 0.13 -60.64 16.11
CA PRO A 1110 0.04 -61.21 14.77
C PRO A 1110 1.39 -61.66 14.17
N ASN A 1111 2.53 -61.39 14.81
CA ASN A 1111 3.86 -61.86 14.38
C ASN A 1111 4.48 -62.92 15.33
N ASP A 1112 3.67 -63.51 16.22
CA ASP A 1112 4.08 -64.64 17.06
C ASP A 1112 4.09 -65.96 16.27
N CYS A 1113 5.30 -66.39 15.90
CA CYS A 1113 5.53 -67.64 15.17
C CYS A 1113 5.61 -68.89 16.06
N SER A 1114 5.34 -68.80 17.37
CA SER A 1114 5.52 -69.91 18.32
C SER A 1114 4.68 -71.16 17.98
N ASN A 1115 3.61 -71.00 17.18
CA ASN A 1115 2.68 -72.06 16.81
C ASN A 1115 2.76 -72.51 15.34
N ILE A 1116 3.71 -72.02 14.53
CA ILE A 1116 3.87 -72.43 13.12
C ILE A 1116 5.04 -73.42 12.99
N PRO A 1117 4.85 -74.61 12.39
CA PRO A 1117 5.89 -75.62 12.31
C PRO A 1117 7.06 -75.21 11.39
N ALA A 1118 8.28 -75.60 11.76
CA ALA A 1118 9.47 -75.37 10.93
C ALA A 1118 9.45 -76.22 9.65
N TYR A 1119 10.02 -75.70 8.56
CA TYR A 1119 10.17 -76.43 7.30
C TYR A 1119 10.94 -77.74 7.51
N GLN A 1120 10.35 -78.84 7.06
CA GLN A 1120 10.99 -80.16 7.01
C GLN A 1120 11.22 -80.59 5.55
N GLU A 1121 12.49 -80.86 5.24
CA GLU A 1121 12.92 -81.32 3.92
C GLU A 1121 12.40 -82.74 3.64
N GLY A 1122 11.72 -82.93 2.50
CA GLY A 1122 11.14 -84.21 2.10
C GLY A 1122 9.68 -84.45 2.54
N ALA A 1123 9.08 -83.54 3.32
CA ALA A 1123 7.66 -83.59 3.65
C ALA A 1123 6.78 -83.05 2.50
N THR A 1124 5.55 -83.56 2.39
CA THR A 1124 4.59 -83.13 1.35
C THR A 1124 3.67 -82.06 1.91
N TYR A 1125 3.60 -80.89 1.24
CA TYR A 1125 2.81 -79.74 1.66
C TYR A 1125 1.73 -79.42 0.62
N SER A 1126 0.52 -79.13 1.09
CA SER A 1126 -0.66 -78.80 0.29
C SER A 1126 -0.86 -77.28 0.23
N HIS A 1127 -1.65 -76.82 -0.74
CA HIS A 1127 -2.02 -75.41 -0.83
C HIS A 1127 -2.69 -74.95 0.49
N GLY A 1128 -2.15 -73.89 1.10
CA GLY A 1128 -2.58 -73.35 2.40
C GLY A 1128 -1.68 -73.73 3.60
N ASP A 1129 -0.75 -74.68 3.43
CA ASP A 1129 0.16 -75.08 4.52
C ASP A 1129 1.20 -73.98 4.78
N ARG A 1130 1.43 -73.67 6.06
CA ARG A 1130 2.38 -72.64 6.51
C ARG A 1130 3.56 -73.23 7.26
N ILE A 1131 4.76 -72.74 6.96
CA ILE A 1131 6.01 -73.18 7.58
C ILE A 1131 6.92 -72.01 7.92
N VAL A 1132 7.75 -72.20 8.95
CA VAL A 1132 8.85 -71.28 9.28
C VAL A 1132 10.15 -71.79 8.63
N TYR A 1133 10.78 -70.97 7.80
CA TYR A 1133 12.10 -71.23 7.23
C TYR A 1133 12.98 -69.99 7.36
N GLN A 1134 14.16 -70.12 7.96
CA GLN A 1134 15.10 -69.02 8.19
C GLN A 1134 14.48 -67.79 8.90
N ASN A 1135 13.64 -68.01 9.92
CA ASN A 1135 12.97 -66.97 10.71
C ASN A 1135 11.91 -66.16 9.96
N GLN A 1136 11.40 -66.74 8.87
CA GLN A 1136 10.37 -66.17 8.00
C GLN A 1136 9.26 -67.19 7.78
N VAL A 1137 8.01 -66.73 7.69
CA VAL A 1137 6.84 -67.58 7.44
C VAL A 1137 6.55 -67.61 5.94
N TYR A 1138 6.36 -68.81 5.40
CA TYR A 1138 5.95 -69.05 4.03
C TYR A 1138 4.66 -69.88 4.00
N GLU A 1139 3.82 -69.65 2.99
CA GLU A 1139 2.63 -70.45 2.70
C GLU A 1139 2.76 -71.14 1.34
N MET A 1140 2.46 -72.44 1.28
CA MET A 1140 2.46 -73.19 0.04
C MET A 1140 1.24 -72.79 -0.78
N SER A 1141 1.44 -72.23 -1.96
CA SER A 1141 0.36 -71.86 -2.86
C SER A 1141 0.59 -72.43 -4.26
N TYR A 1142 -0.23 -73.41 -4.65
CA TYR A 1142 -0.23 -74.03 -5.98
C TYR A 1142 1.15 -74.55 -6.44
N GLY A 1143 1.89 -75.15 -5.51
CA GLY A 1143 3.21 -75.75 -5.76
C GLY A 1143 4.40 -74.79 -5.64
N GLN A 1144 4.17 -73.54 -5.22
CA GLN A 1144 5.24 -72.57 -4.93
C GLN A 1144 5.11 -72.02 -3.51
N TRP A 1145 6.25 -71.79 -2.84
CA TRP A 1145 6.30 -71.15 -1.53
C TRP A 1145 6.19 -69.64 -1.69
N VAL A 1146 5.21 -69.06 -1.01
CA VAL A 1146 4.95 -67.61 -0.98
C VAL A 1146 5.39 -67.07 0.37
N TYR A 1147 6.32 -66.13 0.38
CA TYR A 1147 6.75 -65.43 1.59
C TYR A 1147 5.60 -64.58 2.17
N LEU A 1148 5.42 -64.62 3.49
CA LEU A 1148 4.42 -63.84 4.20
C LEU A 1148 5.04 -62.72 5.05
N PHE A 1149 5.81 -63.06 6.10
CA PHE A 1149 6.40 -62.10 7.05
C PHE A 1149 7.54 -62.71 7.88
N ASP A 1150 8.30 -61.86 8.59
CA ASP A 1150 9.40 -62.25 9.49
C ASP A 1150 8.92 -62.44 10.94
N CYS A 1151 9.50 -63.40 11.67
CA CYS A 1151 9.16 -63.68 13.07
C CYS A 1151 9.82 -62.71 14.05
N THR A 1152 9.06 -62.10 14.97
CA THR A 1152 9.60 -61.18 15.99
C THR A 1152 9.74 -61.85 17.36
N ALA A 1153 10.95 -61.81 17.95
CA ALA A 1153 11.17 -62.28 19.32
C ALA A 1153 10.63 -61.26 20.34
N SER A 1154 9.87 -61.76 21.31
CA SER A 1154 9.12 -61.00 22.31
C SER A 1154 9.97 -59.97 23.09
N SER A 1155 9.68 -58.68 22.93
CA SER A 1155 9.87 -57.69 24.00
C SER A 1155 8.89 -56.52 23.82
N ARG A 1156 7.97 -56.38 24.80
CA ARG A 1156 6.92 -55.36 24.84
C ARG A 1156 7.49 -53.99 25.20
N GLY A 1157 7.16 -52.98 24.39
CA GLY A 1157 7.20 -51.56 24.73
C GLY A 1157 5.90 -50.91 24.25
N THR A 1158 5.17 -50.32 25.17
CA THR A 1158 3.84 -49.73 25.01
C THR A 1158 3.80 -48.55 24.04
N ALA A 1159 3.00 -48.66 22.97
CA ALA A 1159 2.32 -47.57 22.29
C ALA A 1159 1.14 -48.14 21.49
N ALA A 1160 -0.09 -47.84 21.91
CA ALA A 1160 -1.28 -48.15 21.13
C ALA A 1160 -1.36 -47.18 19.95
N PHE A 1161 -1.36 -47.71 18.73
CA PHE A 1161 -1.66 -46.96 17.50
C PHE A 1161 -3.02 -47.44 16.97
N GLU A 1162 -3.96 -46.52 16.79
CA GLU A 1162 -5.26 -46.75 16.13
C GLU A 1162 -5.09 -46.94 14.61
N THR A 1163 -5.55 -48.06 14.03
CA THR A 1163 -5.53 -48.27 12.57
C THR A 1163 -6.77 -48.96 12.01
N THR A 1164 -7.65 -48.21 11.35
CA THR A 1164 -8.21 -48.60 10.05
C THR A 1164 -8.02 -47.44 9.07
N SER A 1165 -7.65 -47.72 7.82
CA SER A 1165 -7.41 -46.72 6.76
C SER A 1165 -8.46 -46.88 5.65
N LYS A 1166 -9.22 -45.83 5.31
CA LYS A 1166 -10.13 -45.79 4.15
C LYS A 1166 -9.35 -45.62 2.85
N VAL A 1167 -9.15 -46.71 2.11
CA VAL A 1167 -8.54 -46.68 0.77
C VAL A 1167 -9.62 -46.54 -0.33
N THR A 1168 -9.42 -45.66 -1.30
CA THR A 1168 -10.31 -45.41 -2.44
C THR A 1168 -9.52 -45.44 -3.76
N ILE A 1169 -10.13 -45.93 -4.84
CA ILE A 1169 -9.49 -45.96 -6.18
C ILE A 1169 -10.25 -45.09 -7.20
N TYR A 1170 -9.52 -44.28 -7.99
CA TYR A 1170 -10.11 -43.33 -8.96
C TYR A 1170 -9.16 -43.01 -10.14
N PRO A 1171 -9.62 -42.88 -11.41
CA PRO A 1171 -10.99 -43.04 -11.87
C PRO A 1171 -11.43 -44.50 -11.84
N ASN A 1172 -12.72 -44.74 -11.60
CA ASN A 1172 -13.33 -46.06 -11.62
C ASN A 1172 -14.79 -45.93 -12.11
N PRO A 1173 -15.09 -46.18 -13.39
CA PRO A 1173 -14.32 -47.00 -14.34
C PRO A 1173 -12.99 -46.39 -14.81
N ALA A 1174 -11.93 -47.21 -14.84
CA ALA A 1174 -10.56 -46.83 -15.21
C ALA A 1174 -10.27 -47.13 -16.68
N GLU A 1175 -9.73 -46.18 -17.43
CA GLU A 1175 -9.40 -46.37 -18.85
C GLU A 1175 -8.01 -46.98 -19.05
N SER A 1176 -7.00 -46.42 -18.38
CA SER A 1176 -5.60 -46.82 -18.55
C SER A 1176 -4.87 -47.02 -17.22
N TYR A 1177 -5.29 -46.32 -16.18
CA TYR A 1177 -4.74 -46.40 -14.83
C TYR A 1177 -5.82 -46.02 -13.81
N PHE A 1178 -5.56 -46.29 -12.54
CA PHE A 1178 -6.31 -45.73 -11.41
C PHE A 1178 -5.35 -45.29 -10.30
N SER A 1179 -5.67 -44.19 -9.63
CA SER A 1179 -4.98 -43.65 -8.46
C SER A 1179 -5.58 -44.19 -7.17
N ILE A 1180 -4.79 -44.15 -6.10
CA ILE A 1180 -5.17 -44.68 -4.79
C ILE A 1180 -5.08 -43.56 -3.76
N ALA A 1181 -6.22 -43.19 -3.18
CA ALA A 1181 -6.32 -42.25 -2.07
C ALA A 1181 -6.54 -43.02 -0.77
N SER A 1182 -5.86 -42.61 0.31
CA SER A 1182 -6.03 -43.17 1.64
C SER A 1182 -6.06 -42.03 2.66
N ASP A 1183 -6.94 -42.12 3.65
CA ASP A 1183 -7.03 -41.17 4.77
C ASP A 1183 -5.84 -41.25 5.74
N LYS A 1184 -5.05 -42.33 5.67
CA LYS A 1184 -3.78 -42.53 6.39
C LYS A 1184 -2.66 -42.96 5.44
N PRO A 1185 -1.38 -42.66 5.71
CA PRO A 1185 -0.25 -43.09 4.88
C PRO A 1185 -0.17 -44.62 4.77
N ILE A 1186 -0.18 -45.16 3.54
CA ILE A 1186 -0.05 -46.60 3.25
C ILE A 1186 1.26 -46.91 2.48
N GLU A 1187 2.30 -46.11 2.70
CA GLU A 1187 3.63 -46.33 2.11
C GLU A 1187 4.27 -47.61 2.66
N GLY A 1188 4.79 -48.47 1.76
CA GLY A 1188 5.37 -49.78 2.09
C GLY A 1188 4.41 -50.97 1.93
N THR A 1189 3.12 -50.72 1.74
CA THR A 1189 2.08 -51.77 1.55
C THR A 1189 2.18 -52.41 0.16
N THR A 1190 1.69 -53.63 -0.02
CA THR A 1190 1.64 -54.27 -1.36
C THR A 1190 0.22 -54.28 -1.91
N TYR A 1191 0.07 -54.35 -3.23
CA TYR A 1191 -1.21 -54.53 -3.87
C TYR A 1191 -1.20 -55.76 -4.78
N ALA A 1192 -2.38 -56.33 -5.02
CA ALA A 1192 -2.61 -57.33 -6.06
C ALA A 1192 -3.96 -57.13 -6.74
N ILE A 1193 -3.99 -57.30 -8.06
CA ILE A 1193 -5.19 -57.24 -8.91
C ILE A 1193 -5.59 -58.65 -9.29
N PHE A 1194 -6.87 -58.97 -9.15
CA PHE A 1194 -7.46 -60.28 -9.44
C PHE A 1194 -8.61 -60.16 -10.45
N ASP A 1195 -8.78 -61.19 -11.28
CA ASP A 1195 -10.03 -61.38 -12.01
C ASP A 1195 -11.15 -61.93 -11.10
N THR A 1196 -12.36 -62.04 -11.63
CA THR A 1196 -13.54 -62.52 -10.88
C THR A 1196 -13.46 -63.99 -10.46
N ASN A 1197 -12.53 -64.77 -11.03
CA ASN A 1197 -12.25 -66.15 -10.64
C ASN A 1197 -11.12 -66.24 -9.61
N GLY A 1198 -10.58 -65.10 -9.14
CA GLY A 1198 -9.51 -65.03 -8.17
C GLY A 1198 -8.10 -65.25 -8.77
N LYS A 1199 -7.94 -65.26 -10.09
CA LYS A 1199 -6.61 -65.34 -10.72
C LYS A 1199 -5.92 -63.97 -10.61
N MET A 1200 -4.74 -63.96 -10.01
CA MET A 1200 -3.93 -62.74 -9.88
C MET A 1200 -3.36 -62.33 -11.25
N LEU A 1201 -3.60 -61.07 -11.63
CA LEU A 1201 -3.20 -60.47 -12.89
C LEU A 1201 -1.95 -59.60 -12.75
N LYS A 1202 -1.81 -58.90 -11.62
CA LYS A 1202 -0.66 -58.02 -11.30
C LYS A 1202 -0.49 -57.91 -9.80
N SER A 1203 0.74 -57.81 -9.32
CA SER A 1203 1.02 -57.40 -7.94
C SER A 1203 2.25 -56.49 -7.89
N GLY A 1204 2.38 -55.70 -6.84
CA GLY A 1204 3.48 -54.76 -6.67
C GLY A 1204 3.47 -54.09 -5.30
N LYS A 1205 4.46 -53.25 -5.05
CA LYS A 1205 4.43 -52.32 -3.91
C LYS A 1205 3.49 -51.16 -4.22
N TYR A 1206 2.92 -50.57 -3.19
CA TYR A 1206 2.06 -49.40 -3.28
C TYR A 1206 2.74 -48.28 -4.06
N GLN A 1207 1.96 -47.72 -4.99
CA GLN A 1207 2.29 -46.55 -5.79
C GLN A 1207 1.04 -45.67 -5.81
N SER A 1208 1.21 -44.35 -5.87
CA SER A 1208 0.08 -43.40 -5.88
C SER A 1208 -0.87 -43.57 -7.08
N TYR A 1209 -0.40 -44.28 -8.12
CA TYR A 1209 -1.19 -44.72 -9.27
C TYR A 1209 -0.74 -46.11 -9.74
N ILE A 1210 -1.66 -46.89 -10.31
CA ILE A 1210 -1.40 -48.21 -10.89
C ILE A 1210 -1.83 -48.24 -12.36
N ASP A 1211 -0.87 -48.49 -13.24
CA ASP A 1211 -1.11 -48.69 -14.67
C ASP A 1211 -1.64 -50.11 -14.97
N ILE A 1212 -2.75 -50.17 -15.70
CA ILE A 1212 -3.45 -51.39 -16.11
C ILE A 1212 -3.50 -51.58 -17.63
N GLN A 1213 -2.89 -50.69 -18.45
CA GLN A 1213 -2.86 -50.83 -19.91
C GLN A 1213 -2.21 -52.15 -20.34
N GLU A 1214 -1.15 -52.56 -19.66
CA GLU A 1214 -0.39 -53.78 -19.97
C GLU A 1214 -1.15 -55.09 -19.66
N LEU A 1215 -2.25 -55.00 -18.92
CA LEU A 1215 -2.99 -56.19 -18.45
C LEU A 1215 -4.05 -56.71 -19.43
N ASN A 1216 -4.21 -56.07 -20.60
CA ASN A 1216 -5.19 -56.44 -21.62
C ASN A 1216 -6.61 -56.71 -21.05
N LEU A 1217 -7.03 -55.89 -20.08
CA LEU A 1217 -8.31 -56.06 -19.39
C LEU A 1217 -9.50 -55.80 -20.33
N ILE A 1218 -10.58 -56.55 -20.14
CA ILE A 1218 -11.78 -56.47 -20.99
C ILE A 1218 -12.64 -55.28 -20.52
N SER A 1219 -12.92 -54.33 -21.43
CA SER A 1219 -13.81 -53.19 -21.17
C SER A 1219 -15.19 -53.66 -20.67
N GLY A 1220 -15.73 -52.95 -19.68
CA GLY A 1220 -16.97 -53.27 -18.98
C GLY A 1220 -16.86 -54.38 -17.93
N THR A 1221 -15.73 -55.07 -17.81
CA THR A 1221 -15.55 -56.18 -16.86
C THR A 1221 -15.06 -55.68 -15.50
N THR A 1222 -15.56 -56.33 -14.44
CA THR A 1222 -15.14 -56.09 -13.05
C THR A 1222 -13.91 -56.91 -12.70
N TYR A 1223 -12.98 -56.29 -11.97
CA TYR A 1223 -11.78 -56.87 -11.37
C TYR A 1223 -11.72 -56.43 -9.89
N TYR A 1224 -10.85 -57.05 -9.10
CA TYR A 1224 -10.67 -56.70 -7.68
C TYR A 1224 -9.23 -56.33 -7.39
N VAL A 1225 -9.01 -55.27 -6.63
CA VAL A 1225 -7.70 -54.81 -6.18
C VAL A 1225 -7.64 -54.94 -4.68
N LYS A 1226 -6.67 -55.69 -4.16
CA LYS A 1226 -6.42 -55.85 -2.72
C LYS A 1226 -5.17 -55.08 -2.34
N PHE A 1227 -5.25 -54.29 -1.27
CA PHE A 1227 -4.12 -53.62 -0.62
C PHE A 1227 -3.81 -54.32 0.70
N TYR A 1228 -2.58 -54.77 0.85
CA TYR A 1228 -2.09 -55.49 2.02
C TYR A 1228 -1.30 -54.52 2.88
N THR A 1229 -2.00 -53.90 3.82
CA THR A 1229 -1.43 -52.98 4.80
C THR A 1229 -0.91 -53.76 6.01
N ASN A 1230 -0.01 -53.17 6.79
CA ASN A 1230 0.69 -53.86 7.90
C ASN A 1230 -0.27 -54.54 8.92
N ASN A 1231 -1.55 -54.12 8.98
CA ASN A 1231 -2.56 -54.68 9.89
C ASN A 1231 -3.88 -55.12 9.21
N GLN A 1232 -4.11 -54.89 7.90
CA GLN A 1232 -5.40 -55.15 7.23
C GLN A 1232 -5.30 -55.37 5.71
N VAL A 1233 -6.22 -56.15 5.12
CA VAL A 1233 -6.40 -56.25 3.67
C VAL A 1233 -7.62 -55.43 3.24
N VAL A 1234 -7.40 -54.40 2.42
CA VAL A 1234 -8.47 -53.56 1.88
C VAL A 1234 -8.74 -53.93 0.43
N GLU A 1235 -9.92 -54.47 0.15
CA GLU A 1235 -10.35 -54.83 -1.21
C GLU A 1235 -11.20 -53.70 -1.85
N LYS A 1236 -10.94 -53.40 -3.12
CA LYS A 1236 -11.69 -52.43 -3.92
C LYS A 1236 -12.05 -53.00 -5.28
N LYS A 1237 -13.28 -52.74 -5.71
CA LYS A 1237 -13.80 -53.11 -7.04
C LYS A 1237 -13.21 -52.18 -8.10
N LEU A 1238 -12.60 -52.72 -9.15
CA LEU A 1238 -12.08 -52.00 -10.31
C LEU A 1238 -12.91 -52.35 -11.56
N ILE A 1239 -13.41 -51.36 -12.29
CA ILE A 1239 -14.15 -51.54 -13.54
C ILE A 1239 -13.27 -51.01 -14.67
N LYS A 1240 -12.95 -51.85 -15.66
CA LYS A 1240 -12.25 -51.38 -16.87
C LYS A 1240 -13.26 -50.60 -17.73
N LYS A 1241 -12.95 -49.34 -18.01
CA LYS A 1241 -13.70 -48.53 -18.97
C LYS A 1241 -13.51 -49.06 -20.37
#